data_AF-A0AAV2QPC7-F1
#
_entry.id   AF-A0AAV2QPC7-F1
#
_cell.length_a   1.000
_cell.length_b   1.000
_cell.length_c   1.000
_cell.angle_alpha   90.00
_cell.angle_beta   90.00
_cell.angle_gamma   90.00
#
_symmetry.space_group_name_H-M   'P 1'
#
loop_
_entity.id
_entity.type
_entity.pdbx_description
1 polymer ?
#
loop_
_entity_poly.entity_id
_entity_poly.type
_entity_poly.pdbx_seq_one_letter_code
_entity_poly.pdbx_strand_id
1 'polypeptide(L)'
;MASTDIDASFHSLVDQDEVNYKVVKQLNSQFGRDIKTLSKVTTLVEDLTTAREQLEKRLRFATTEAPDKITKAVKAAEIALSQEAQILNECNKLKEDVEMHLQKVSPLLEVIGPGVREVGELERVKAYNQWVQAVEEQSSEIESSLHMGAEGQAMLGYGRLYDSAEVAQTTQCTHLLNFITKTLQHWHHVFTLRFTSEFESVLKVIKWPFTTSKLNQPPPPAESLQRLETLTHYLLQLSLPPEIASIHQKETINAHTPAILADFPSLLLPLHLLLRPLEVRFVYHFSGNKATNSRENPEWYFTQVLKWISAHEDFLNKRIQPILRRCGHDKVNAKIEIMRGLVRLVVLKLSQDLPDVQYDDDLFCTTVQETLNFERELSIAYNYPASQPSVLTVLTQARNFARWIHIERKFALEVMDELVSGKNAWEVVEGGETAHCGEHLILLLQGINDRYKRLPQPGHRLQFLELQLEILDDFRVRILQMTKSERQNPLESNYGSILNTVHHIGATLNDWADMPFYVEMQYYREQFSNIHEQQKMVTVAASNTQTNTTSSDDLSTFSPFAQDMLNTSVAPDATLARMDAFDTLNVHTEVPSTEQLSEITGSVFDEIVQKYTYIEKDMVKNLASYVFTEVRARSQPYRRDKWFNTNNEVISVTEPSPSICPLFEVLVRHLHALRDVLATRLFTQLWKLVAEELNKHIYEEVVLQNHFSEAGAAQLKFDMTRGLFPIFGEFTQKPENYFKEVKESVILLTLPRPTGILLRETFRMYRQDQETFSHVGVSPVKALAEHGITLLTPEKADTVLNIRTKMGMI
;
A
#
# COMPACT_ATOMS: atom_id res chain seq x y z
N MET A 1 -41.80 -57.42 -73.67
CA MET A 1 -43.02 -57.26 -74.48
C MET A 1 -43.13 -55.79 -74.90
N ALA A 2 -43.82 -55.50 -76.02
CA ALA A 2 -44.06 -54.16 -76.62
C ALA A 2 -44.43 -53.05 -75.60
N SER A 3 -44.34 -51.73 -75.84
CA SER A 3 -44.38 -50.90 -77.06
C SER A 3 -43.89 -49.45 -76.69
N THR A 4 -43.69 -48.40 -77.52
CA THR A 4 -43.88 -48.10 -78.97
C THR A 4 -42.91 -46.96 -79.38
N ASP A 5 -42.93 -46.53 -80.64
CA ASP A 5 -42.36 -45.27 -81.17
C ASP A 5 -42.92 -43.97 -80.56
N ILE A 6 -42.26 -42.83 -80.84
CA ILE A 6 -42.90 -41.63 -81.43
C ILE A 6 -41.89 -40.79 -82.24
N ASP A 7 -42.27 -40.60 -83.51
CA ASP A 7 -41.98 -39.56 -84.51
C ASP A 7 -40.59 -38.96 -84.78
N ALA A 8 -40.19 -39.13 -86.04
CA ALA A 8 -39.38 -38.18 -86.78
C ALA A 8 -40.22 -36.98 -87.28
N SER A 9 -39.90 -35.77 -86.84
CA SER A 9 -40.31 -34.52 -87.50
C SER A 9 -39.53 -33.33 -86.93
N PHE A 10 -38.54 -32.79 -87.66
CA PHE A 10 -38.20 -31.35 -87.71
C PHE A 10 -37.08 -31.05 -88.72
N HIS A 11 -37.26 -31.46 -89.99
CA HIS A 11 -36.52 -30.87 -91.11
C HIS A 11 -37.42 -29.82 -91.77
N SER A 12 -37.18 -28.53 -91.51
CA SER A 12 -37.87 -27.44 -92.21
C SER A 12 -37.15 -26.09 -92.06
N LEU A 13 -36.51 -25.67 -93.14
CA LEU A 13 -36.43 -24.27 -93.59
C LEU A 13 -35.99 -23.21 -92.55
N VAL A 14 -34.68 -22.98 -92.47
CA VAL A 14 -34.19 -21.59 -92.41
C VAL A 14 -34.21 -21.09 -93.84
N ASP A 15 -35.12 -20.17 -94.15
CA ASP A 15 -35.28 -19.63 -95.50
C ASP A 15 -34.02 -18.86 -95.90
N GLN A 16 -33.35 -19.33 -96.95
CA GLN A 16 -32.03 -18.82 -97.36
C GLN A 16 -32.11 -17.34 -97.75
N ASP A 17 -33.26 -16.91 -98.29
CA ASP A 17 -33.53 -15.53 -98.65
C ASP A 17 -33.72 -14.63 -97.42
N GLU A 18 -34.26 -15.15 -96.31
CA GLU A 18 -34.36 -14.39 -95.07
C GLU A 18 -32.98 -14.16 -94.43
N VAL A 19 -32.09 -15.16 -94.50
CA VAL A 19 -30.69 -15.04 -94.07
C VAL A 19 -29.96 -14.02 -94.92
N ASN A 20 -30.06 -14.13 -96.25
CA ASN A 20 -29.45 -13.18 -97.19
C ASN A 20 -29.97 -11.76 -96.96
N TYR A 21 -31.27 -11.57 -96.77
CA TYR A 21 -31.88 -10.27 -96.45
C TYR A 21 -31.35 -9.70 -95.13
N LYS A 22 -31.25 -10.52 -94.07
CA LYS A 22 -30.68 -10.11 -92.78
C LYS A 22 -29.21 -9.70 -92.90
N VAL A 23 -28.39 -10.48 -93.61
CA VAL A 23 -26.97 -10.17 -93.87
C VAL A 23 -26.81 -8.86 -94.65
N VAL A 24 -27.56 -8.67 -95.74
CA VAL A 24 -27.52 -7.44 -96.55
C VAL A 24 -27.99 -6.23 -95.74
N LYS A 25 -29.05 -6.36 -94.94
CA LYS A 25 -29.53 -5.30 -94.05
C LYS A 25 -28.48 -4.92 -92.99
N GLN A 26 -27.80 -5.91 -92.41
CA GLN A 26 -26.76 -5.69 -91.39
C GLN A 26 -25.52 -5.02 -91.99
N LEU A 27 -25.05 -5.45 -93.16
CA LEU A 27 -23.95 -4.81 -93.90
C LEU A 27 -24.30 -3.36 -94.26
N ASN A 28 -25.49 -3.11 -94.83
CA ASN A 28 -25.94 -1.75 -95.16
C ASN A 28 -26.01 -0.84 -93.93
N SER A 29 -26.37 -1.37 -92.75
CA SER A 29 -26.42 -0.59 -91.51
C SER A 29 -25.03 -0.15 -91.00
N GLN A 30 -23.98 -0.92 -91.29
CA GLN A 30 -22.60 -0.60 -90.86
C GLN A 30 -21.89 0.36 -91.81
N PHE A 31 -22.13 0.23 -93.12
CA PHE A 31 -21.37 0.96 -94.15
C PHE A 31 -22.12 2.14 -94.79
N GLY A 32 -23.45 2.13 -94.90
CA GLY A 32 -24.20 3.26 -95.45
C GLY A 32 -23.81 3.65 -96.89
N ARG A 33 -23.74 4.95 -97.19
CA ARG A 33 -23.42 5.51 -98.53
C ARG A 33 -22.10 6.31 -98.61
N ASP A 34 -21.35 6.45 -97.52
CA ASP A 34 -20.08 7.20 -97.50
C ASP A 34 -18.90 6.22 -97.57
N ILE A 35 -18.03 6.40 -98.56
CA ILE A 35 -16.83 5.57 -98.78
C ILE A 35 -15.89 5.57 -97.55
N LYS A 36 -15.94 6.58 -96.68
CA LYS A 36 -15.11 6.64 -95.47
C LYS A 36 -15.45 5.58 -94.41
N THR A 37 -16.60 4.92 -94.50
CA THR A 37 -17.02 3.87 -93.54
C THR A 37 -16.36 2.51 -93.77
N LEU A 38 -15.73 2.29 -94.93
CA LEU A 38 -15.04 1.04 -95.29
C LEU A 38 -13.93 0.62 -94.30
N SER A 39 -13.43 1.55 -93.48
CA SER A 39 -12.53 1.24 -92.36
C SER A 39 -13.13 0.33 -91.28
N LYS A 40 -14.47 0.18 -91.23
CA LYS A 40 -15.18 -0.72 -90.30
C LYS A 40 -15.29 -2.17 -90.80
N VAL A 41 -14.76 -2.50 -91.98
CA VAL A 41 -14.83 -3.88 -92.52
C VAL A 41 -13.98 -4.83 -91.68
N THR A 42 -12.79 -4.42 -91.27
CA THR A 42 -11.87 -5.24 -90.47
C THR A 42 -12.47 -5.64 -89.14
N THR A 43 -13.05 -4.71 -88.39
CA THR A 43 -13.68 -5.01 -87.09
C THR A 43 -14.91 -5.92 -87.24
N LEU A 44 -15.75 -5.72 -88.27
CA LEU A 44 -16.89 -6.61 -88.52
C LEU A 44 -16.46 -8.05 -88.87
N VAL A 45 -15.34 -8.20 -89.58
CA VAL A 45 -14.76 -9.53 -89.88
C VAL A 45 -14.23 -10.19 -88.61
N GLU A 46 -13.54 -9.46 -87.72
CA GLU A 46 -13.07 -9.98 -86.43
C GLU A 46 -14.24 -10.45 -85.54
N ASP A 47 -15.31 -9.66 -85.42
CA ASP A 47 -16.51 -10.00 -84.66
C ASP A 47 -17.18 -11.30 -85.18
N LEU A 48 -17.39 -11.39 -86.50
CA LEU A 48 -18.02 -12.55 -87.14
C LEU A 48 -17.14 -13.81 -87.06
N THR A 49 -15.82 -13.66 -87.16
CA THR A 49 -14.89 -14.79 -87.03
C THR A 49 -14.91 -15.34 -85.60
N THR A 50 -14.90 -14.45 -84.61
CA THR A 50 -15.00 -14.81 -83.18
C THR A 50 -16.30 -15.53 -82.86
N ALA A 51 -17.43 -15.08 -83.41
CA ALA A 51 -18.72 -15.74 -83.26
C ALA A 51 -18.73 -17.16 -83.88
N ARG A 52 -18.08 -17.35 -85.03
CA ARG A 52 -17.96 -18.66 -85.69
C ARG A 52 -17.17 -19.66 -84.84
N GLU A 53 -16.02 -19.26 -84.31
CA GLU A 53 -15.19 -20.13 -83.47
C GLU A 53 -15.89 -20.58 -82.18
N GLN A 54 -16.69 -19.71 -81.56
CA GLN A 54 -17.48 -20.06 -80.37
C GLN A 54 -18.57 -21.10 -80.68
N LEU A 55 -19.23 -20.98 -81.84
CA LEU A 55 -20.20 -21.97 -82.33
C LEU A 55 -19.54 -23.30 -82.67
N GLU A 56 -18.40 -23.30 -83.37
CA GLU A 56 -17.64 -24.51 -83.70
C GLU A 56 -17.15 -25.26 -82.44
N LYS A 57 -16.69 -24.53 -81.40
CA LYS A 57 -16.34 -25.11 -80.08
C LYS A 57 -17.53 -25.77 -79.40
N ARG A 58 -18.70 -25.11 -79.36
CA ARG A 58 -19.92 -25.66 -78.76
C ARG A 58 -20.43 -26.90 -79.50
N LEU A 59 -20.36 -26.90 -80.83
CA LEU A 59 -20.79 -28.04 -81.65
C LEU A 59 -19.91 -29.27 -81.38
N ARG A 60 -18.57 -29.13 -81.42
CA ARG A 60 -17.62 -30.22 -81.17
C ARG A 60 -17.79 -30.88 -79.80
N PHE A 61 -18.08 -30.09 -78.77
CA PHE A 61 -18.35 -30.62 -77.43
C PHE A 61 -19.60 -31.51 -77.41
N ALA A 62 -20.69 -31.05 -78.04
CA ALA A 62 -21.96 -31.76 -78.09
C ALA A 62 -21.92 -33.04 -78.96
N THR A 63 -21.27 -33.01 -80.12
CA THR A 63 -21.30 -34.15 -81.07
C THR A 63 -20.27 -35.24 -80.79
N THR A 64 -19.19 -34.95 -80.07
CA THR A 64 -18.02 -35.83 -80.01
C THR A 64 -17.47 -36.05 -78.61
N GLU A 65 -17.32 -35.02 -77.78
CA GLU A 65 -16.79 -35.22 -76.42
C GLU A 65 -17.84 -35.69 -75.42
N ALA A 66 -19.06 -35.17 -75.47
CA ALA A 66 -20.13 -35.56 -74.55
C ALA A 66 -20.50 -37.06 -74.67
N PRO A 67 -20.73 -37.63 -75.87
CA PRO A 67 -21.08 -39.06 -76.00
C PRO A 67 -19.95 -39.97 -75.52
N ASP A 68 -18.69 -39.65 -75.82
CA ASP A 68 -17.55 -40.49 -75.45
C ASP A 68 -17.26 -40.44 -73.93
N LYS A 69 -17.45 -39.28 -73.29
CA LYS A 69 -17.42 -39.13 -71.82
C LYS A 69 -18.58 -39.88 -71.15
N ILE A 70 -19.79 -39.80 -71.68
CA ILE A 70 -20.96 -40.55 -71.16
C ILE A 70 -20.72 -42.06 -71.31
N THR A 71 -20.24 -42.53 -72.46
CA THR A 71 -19.99 -43.97 -72.70
C THR A 71 -18.88 -44.51 -71.80
N LYS A 72 -17.82 -43.72 -71.54
CA LYS A 72 -16.78 -44.06 -70.55
C LYS A 72 -17.33 -44.06 -69.12
N ALA A 73 -18.18 -43.10 -68.75
CA ALA A 73 -18.82 -43.05 -67.44
C ALA A 73 -19.78 -44.23 -67.21
N VAL A 74 -20.57 -44.62 -68.22
CA VAL A 74 -21.44 -45.81 -68.18
C VAL A 74 -20.61 -47.08 -68.03
N LYS A 75 -19.55 -47.28 -68.84
CA LYS A 75 -18.65 -48.44 -68.66
C LYS A 75 -17.95 -48.45 -67.31
N ALA A 76 -17.55 -47.29 -66.78
CA ALA A 76 -16.98 -47.20 -65.44
C ALA A 76 -18.01 -47.55 -64.35
N ALA A 77 -19.27 -47.15 -64.52
CA ALA A 77 -20.36 -47.52 -63.62
C ALA A 77 -20.72 -49.01 -63.71
N GLU A 78 -20.73 -49.61 -64.91
CA GLU A 78 -20.92 -51.06 -65.12
C GLU A 78 -19.79 -51.87 -64.46
N ILE A 79 -18.54 -51.43 -64.61
CA ILE A 79 -17.38 -52.04 -63.94
C ILE A 79 -17.52 -51.89 -62.41
N ALA A 80 -17.86 -50.70 -61.92
CA ALA A 80 -18.05 -50.46 -60.49
C ALA A 80 -19.19 -51.30 -59.90
N LEU A 81 -20.33 -51.44 -60.58
CA LEU A 81 -21.43 -52.31 -60.19
C LEU A 81 -21.02 -53.80 -60.20
N SER A 82 -20.19 -54.22 -61.16
CA SER A 82 -19.66 -55.59 -61.19
C SER A 82 -18.69 -55.87 -60.04
N GLN A 83 -17.87 -54.88 -59.66
CA GLN A 83 -16.97 -54.93 -58.52
C GLN A 83 -17.74 -54.89 -57.20
N GLU A 84 -18.78 -54.06 -57.09
CA GLU A 84 -19.68 -54.04 -55.94
C GLU A 84 -20.37 -55.40 -55.78
N ALA A 85 -20.91 -55.98 -56.85
CA ALA A 85 -21.51 -57.31 -56.80
C ALA A 85 -20.49 -58.41 -56.41
N GLN A 86 -19.25 -58.32 -56.90
CA GLN A 86 -18.18 -59.23 -56.50
C GLN A 86 -17.80 -59.07 -55.02
N ILE A 87 -17.59 -57.84 -54.54
CA ILE A 87 -17.27 -57.55 -53.13
C ILE A 87 -18.43 -57.96 -52.23
N LEU A 88 -19.68 -57.71 -52.63
CA LEU A 88 -20.87 -58.15 -51.88
C LEU A 88 -20.91 -59.68 -51.78
N ASN A 89 -20.56 -60.39 -52.86
CA ASN A 89 -20.46 -61.85 -52.86
C ASN A 89 -19.29 -62.36 -52.01
N GLU A 90 -18.14 -61.69 -52.03
CA GLU A 90 -16.99 -62.00 -51.16
C GLU A 90 -17.30 -61.71 -49.68
N CYS A 91 -18.01 -60.63 -49.36
CA CYS A 91 -18.50 -60.31 -48.02
C CYS A 91 -19.56 -61.30 -47.55
N ASN A 92 -20.50 -61.72 -48.41
CA ASN A 92 -21.49 -62.75 -48.08
C ASN A 92 -20.80 -64.10 -47.84
N LYS A 93 -19.84 -64.47 -48.68
CA LYS A 93 -19.05 -65.69 -48.50
C LYS A 93 -18.18 -65.64 -47.24
N LEU A 94 -17.54 -64.51 -46.95
CA LEU A 94 -16.80 -64.30 -45.70
C LEU A 94 -17.74 -64.36 -44.49
N LYS A 95 -18.96 -63.83 -44.61
CA LYS A 95 -19.99 -63.96 -43.57
C LYS A 95 -20.39 -65.42 -43.38
N GLU A 96 -20.66 -66.17 -44.44
CA GLU A 96 -20.94 -67.61 -44.38
C GLU A 96 -19.77 -68.41 -43.80
N ASP A 97 -18.53 -68.08 -44.16
CA ASP A 97 -17.31 -68.71 -43.62
C ASP A 97 -17.11 -68.37 -42.13
N VAL A 98 -17.37 -67.11 -41.73
CA VAL A 98 -17.35 -66.67 -40.32
C VAL A 98 -18.49 -67.28 -39.53
N GLU A 99 -19.67 -67.44 -40.11
CA GLU A 99 -20.87 -68.02 -39.49
C GLU A 99 -20.73 -69.55 -39.37
N MET A 100 -20.13 -70.23 -40.36
CA MET A 100 -19.63 -71.60 -40.24
C MET A 100 -18.54 -71.74 -39.19
N HIS A 101 -17.59 -70.81 -39.13
CA HIS A 101 -16.51 -70.83 -38.15
C HIS A 101 -17.05 -70.62 -36.73
N LEU A 102 -18.02 -69.71 -36.55
CA LEU A 102 -18.79 -69.55 -35.32
C LEU A 102 -19.61 -70.81 -35.01
N GLN A 103 -20.26 -71.47 -35.97
CA GLN A 103 -20.95 -72.74 -35.72
C GLN A 103 -19.98 -73.89 -35.35
N LYS A 104 -18.73 -73.87 -35.82
CA LYS A 104 -17.69 -74.85 -35.44
C LYS A 104 -17.02 -74.53 -34.10
N VAL A 105 -16.82 -73.24 -33.81
CA VAL A 105 -16.11 -72.77 -32.60
C VAL A 105 -17.04 -72.50 -31.44
N SER A 106 -18.30 -72.14 -31.64
CA SER A 106 -19.26 -71.92 -30.56
C SER A 106 -19.45 -73.17 -29.68
N PRO A 107 -19.56 -74.41 -30.21
CA PRO A 107 -19.52 -75.62 -29.37
C PRO A 107 -18.21 -75.77 -28.59
N LEU A 108 -17.07 -75.44 -29.20
CA LEU A 108 -15.77 -75.45 -28.51
C LEU A 108 -15.69 -74.33 -27.45
N LEU A 109 -16.33 -73.20 -27.66
CA LEU A 109 -16.39 -72.05 -26.74
C LEU A 109 -17.40 -72.31 -25.60
N GLU A 110 -18.46 -73.08 -25.84
CA GLU A 110 -19.37 -73.58 -24.81
C GLU A 110 -18.70 -74.67 -23.95
N VAL A 111 -17.81 -75.49 -24.52
CA VAL A 111 -17.07 -76.53 -23.78
C VAL A 111 -15.85 -75.96 -23.04
N ILE A 112 -15.03 -75.13 -23.69
CA ILE A 112 -13.75 -74.62 -23.16
C ILE A 112 -13.92 -73.26 -22.47
N GLY A 113 -14.83 -72.41 -22.96
CA GLY A 113 -15.05 -71.06 -22.41
C GLY A 113 -15.48 -71.03 -20.94
N PRO A 114 -16.29 -71.97 -20.40
CA PRO A 114 -16.50 -72.09 -18.96
C PRO A 114 -15.18 -72.32 -18.22
N GLY A 115 -14.35 -73.27 -18.67
CA GLY A 115 -13.05 -73.55 -18.06
C GLY A 115 -12.05 -72.39 -18.16
N VAL A 116 -12.04 -71.62 -19.25
CA VAL A 116 -11.20 -70.42 -19.37
C VAL A 116 -11.69 -69.29 -18.46
N ARG A 117 -13.00 -69.12 -18.30
CA ARG A 117 -13.57 -68.17 -17.32
C ARG A 117 -13.28 -68.61 -15.89
N GLU A 118 -13.42 -69.89 -15.58
CA GLU A 118 -13.09 -70.48 -14.29
C GLU A 118 -11.61 -70.32 -13.96
N VAL A 119 -10.70 -70.58 -14.91
CA VAL A 119 -9.26 -70.29 -14.74
C VAL A 119 -9.03 -68.80 -14.48
N GLY A 120 -9.65 -67.89 -15.25
CA GLY A 120 -9.55 -66.45 -15.02
C GLY A 120 -10.21 -65.96 -13.72
N GLU A 121 -11.16 -66.70 -13.15
CA GLU A 121 -11.71 -66.49 -11.80
C GLU A 121 -10.75 -67.00 -10.73
N LEU A 122 -10.22 -68.20 -10.89
CA LEU A 122 -9.23 -68.79 -9.99
C LEU A 122 -7.92 -67.97 -9.95
N GLU A 123 -7.48 -67.40 -11.07
CA GLU A 123 -6.33 -66.49 -11.13
C GLU A 123 -6.60 -65.18 -10.36
N ARG A 124 -7.80 -64.60 -10.49
CA ARG A 124 -8.21 -63.41 -9.72
C ARG A 124 -8.32 -63.71 -8.22
N VAL A 125 -8.93 -64.84 -7.86
CA VAL A 125 -9.05 -65.30 -6.47
C VAL A 125 -7.66 -65.62 -5.87
N LYS A 126 -6.77 -66.23 -6.65
CA LYS A 126 -5.38 -66.48 -6.26
C LYS A 126 -4.64 -65.15 -6.01
N ALA A 127 -4.72 -64.20 -6.93
CA ALA A 127 -4.09 -62.89 -6.76
C ALA A 127 -4.63 -62.14 -5.53
N TYR A 128 -5.95 -62.16 -5.32
CA TYR A 128 -6.58 -61.60 -4.12
C TYR A 128 -6.05 -62.25 -2.83
N ASN A 129 -6.03 -63.58 -2.77
CA ASN A 129 -5.53 -64.32 -1.62
C ASN A 129 -4.02 -64.11 -1.39
N GLN A 130 -3.22 -63.96 -2.44
CA GLN A 130 -1.80 -63.60 -2.32
C GLN A 130 -1.60 -62.23 -1.67
N TRP A 131 -2.44 -61.24 -1.98
CA TRP A 131 -2.40 -59.94 -1.30
C TRP A 131 -2.84 -60.03 0.17
N VAL A 132 -3.92 -60.75 0.48
CA VAL A 132 -4.35 -60.97 1.88
C VAL A 132 -3.25 -61.68 2.67
N GLN A 133 -2.74 -62.79 2.16
CA GLN A 133 -1.67 -63.57 2.78
C GLN A 133 -0.42 -62.72 3.01
N ALA A 134 0.04 -61.95 2.02
CA ALA A 134 1.23 -61.11 2.17
C ALA A 134 1.07 -60.04 3.27
N VAL A 135 -0.14 -59.49 3.43
CA VAL A 135 -0.46 -58.47 4.45
C VAL A 135 -0.62 -59.10 5.83
N GLU A 136 -1.18 -60.32 5.92
CA GLU A 136 -1.21 -61.11 7.16
C GLU A 136 0.20 -61.53 7.58
N GLU A 137 1.05 -61.99 6.66
CA GLU A 137 2.46 -62.34 6.91
C GLU A 137 3.26 -61.12 7.40
N GLN A 138 3.12 -59.95 6.76
CA GLN A 138 3.72 -58.69 7.24
C GLN A 138 3.21 -58.32 8.64
N SER A 139 1.91 -58.47 8.90
CA SER A 139 1.31 -58.19 10.21
C SER A 139 1.87 -59.11 11.31
N SER A 140 1.98 -60.42 11.04
CA SER A 140 2.59 -61.38 11.97
C SER A 140 4.10 -61.17 12.16
N GLU A 141 4.83 -60.70 11.13
CA GLU A 141 6.24 -60.34 11.24
C GLU A 141 6.45 -59.12 12.15
N ILE A 142 5.59 -58.09 12.02
CA ILE A 142 5.56 -56.92 12.91
C ILE A 142 5.28 -57.37 14.35
N GLU A 143 4.26 -58.19 14.56
CA GLU A 143 3.89 -58.71 15.89
C GLU A 143 5.03 -59.51 16.52
N SER A 144 5.63 -60.44 15.78
CA SER A 144 6.76 -61.26 16.23
C SER A 144 7.98 -60.40 16.59
N SER A 145 8.31 -59.42 15.73
CA SER A 145 9.41 -58.49 15.96
C SER A 145 9.21 -57.63 17.22
N LEU A 146 7.97 -57.20 17.48
CA LEU A 146 7.62 -56.45 18.70
C LEU A 146 7.71 -57.29 19.98
N HIS A 147 7.36 -58.58 19.91
CA HIS A 147 7.52 -59.54 21.02
C HIS A 147 8.99 -59.88 21.30
N MET A 148 9.83 -59.96 20.26
CA MET A 148 11.27 -60.16 20.39
C MET A 148 12.05 -58.89 20.80
N GLY A 149 11.38 -57.73 20.91
CA GLY A 149 12.01 -56.44 21.20
C GLY A 149 12.81 -55.85 20.03
N ALA A 150 12.70 -56.43 18.83
CA ALA A 150 13.38 -56.00 17.61
C ALA A 150 12.63 -54.84 16.92
N GLU A 151 12.42 -53.74 17.64
CA GLU A 151 11.55 -52.63 17.21
C GLU A 151 11.96 -51.98 15.88
N GLY A 152 13.26 -51.94 15.56
CA GLY A 152 13.73 -51.48 14.26
C GLY A 152 13.27 -52.36 13.10
N GLN A 153 13.19 -53.68 13.30
CA GLN A 153 12.61 -54.61 12.31
C GLN A 153 11.10 -54.46 12.23
N ALA A 154 10.42 -54.26 13.36
CA ALA A 154 8.99 -53.98 13.38
C ALA A 154 8.65 -52.68 12.62
N MET A 155 9.47 -51.62 12.74
CA MET A 155 9.32 -50.39 11.96
C MET A 155 9.60 -50.58 10.47
N LEU A 156 10.56 -51.43 10.09
CA LEU A 156 10.76 -51.80 8.68
C LEU A 156 9.58 -52.61 8.13
N GLY A 157 8.96 -53.46 8.95
CA GLY A 157 7.70 -54.15 8.61
C GLY A 157 6.55 -53.16 8.40
N TYR A 158 6.39 -52.19 9.30
CA TYR A 158 5.41 -51.10 9.16
C TYR A 158 5.61 -50.31 7.86
N GLY A 159 6.86 -50.00 7.49
CA GLY A 159 7.18 -49.35 6.21
C GLY A 159 6.70 -50.16 5.01
N ARG A 160 6.97 -51.48 4.97
CA ARG A 160 6.48 -52.35 3.88
C ARG A 160 4.95 -52.43 3.82
N LEU A 161 4.27 -52.38 4.97
CA LEU A 161 2.81 -52.33 5.05
C LEU A 161 2.26 -50.98 4.58
N TYR A 162 2.94 -49.87 4.86
CA TYR A 162 2.64 -48.55 4.32
C TYR A 162 2.74 -48.56 2.78
N ASP A 163 3.86 -49.03 2.22
CA ASP A 163 4.08 -49.12 0.77
C ASP A 163 2.99 -49.98 0.10
N SER A 164 2.63 -51.10 0.75
CA SER A 164 1.56 -52.00 0.29
C SER A 164 0.18 -51.31 0.30
N ALA A 165 -0.09 -50.45 1.29
CA ALA A 165 -1.33 -49.68 1.40
C ALA A 165 -1.40 -48.51 0.41
N GLU A 166 -0.26 -47.89 0.06
CA GLU A 166 -0.16 -46.85 -0.97
C GLU A 166 -0.44 -47.44 -2.36
N VAL A 167 0.23 -48.55 -2.72
CA VAL A 167 -0.04 -49.27 -3.98
C VAL A 167 -1.50 -49.73 -4.07
N ALA A 168 -2.08 -50.19 -2.96
CA ALA A 168 -3.47 -50.64 -2.90
C ALA A 168 -4.51 -49.55 -3.20
N GLN A 169 -4.20 -48.26 -3.01
CA GLN A 169 -5.13 -47.15 -3.33
C GLN A 169 -5.54 -47.13 -4.81
N THR A 170 -4.70 -47.68 -5.70
CA THR A 170 -4.99 -47.78 -7.14
C THR A 170 -6.05 -48.83 -7.48
N THR A 171 -6.41 -49.71 -6.54
CA THR A 171 -7.28 -50.87 -6.79
C THR A 171 -8.77 -50.52 -6.67
N GLN A 172 -9.58 -51.14 -7.53
CA GLN A 172 -11.05 -51.08 -7.43
C GLN A 172 -11.62 -52.08 -6.39
N CYS A 173 -10.75 -52.83 -5.70
CA CYS A 173 -11.11 -53.90 -4.78
C CYS A 173 -11.40 -53.35 -3.37
N THR A 174 -12.59 -52.75 -3.20
CA THR A 174 -12.99 -52.05 -1.95
C THR A 174 -12.77 -52.86 -0.67
N HIS A 175 -13.05 -54.16 -0.66
CA HIS A 175 -12.83 -55.02 0.51
C HIS A 175 -11.34 -55.25 0.84
N LEU A 176 -10.50 -55.42 -0.19
CA LEU A 176 -9.05 -55.57 -0.02
C LEU A 176 -8.43 -54.26 0.47
N LEU A 177 -8.79 -53.14 -0.16
CA LEU A 177 -8.36 -51.80 0.25
C LEU A 177 -8.74 -51.49 1.70
N ASN A 178 -9.97 -51.83 2.11
CA ASN A 178 -10.46 -51.66 3.48
C ASN A 178 -9.71 -52.56 4.47
N PHE A 179 -9.42 -53.81 4.11
CA PHE A 179 -8.60 -54.71 4.93
C PHE A 179 -7.18 -54.14 5.14
N ILE A 180 -6.47 -53.80 4.07
CA ILE A 180 -5.10 -53.26 4.14
C ILE A 180 -5.08 -51.94 4.92
N THR A 181 -6.03 -51.04 4.66
CA THR A 181 -6.17 -49.77 5.38
C THR A 181 -6.38 -49.98 6.87
N LYS A 182 -7.27 -50.91 7.28
CA LYS A 182 -7.51 -51.23 8.69
C LYS A 182 -6.31 -51.87 9.36
N THR A 183 -5.60 -52.77 8.68
CA THR A 183 -4.38 -53.39 9.22
C THR A 183 -3.28 -52.35 9.42
N LEU A 184 -3.09 -51.41 8.48
CA LEU A 184 -2.17 -50.28 8.64
C LEU A 184 -2.59 -49.36 9.79
N GLN A 185 -3.87 -48.96 9.86
CA GLN A 185 -4.41 -48.12 10.94
C GLN A 185 -4.26 -48.79 12.31
N HIS A 186 -4.48 -50.11 12.41
CA HIS A 186 -4.28 -50.88 13.63
C HIS A 186 -2.83 -50.80 14.09
N TRP A 187 -1.86 -51.11 13.22
CA TRP A 187 -0.44 -51.03 13.57
C TRP A 187 -0.01 -49.60 13.87
N HIS A 188 -0.47 -48.61 13.10
CA HIS A 188 -0.22 -47.20 13.36
C HIS A 188 -0.67 -46.78 14.76
N HIS A 189 -1.87 -47.20 15.17
CA HIS A 189 -2.38 -46.96 16.52
C HIS A 189 -1.54 -47.66 17.60
N VAL A 190 -1.20 -48.94 17.41
CA VAL A 190 -0.37 -49.73 18.35
C VAL A 190 1.00 -49.10 18.54
N PHE A 191 1.71 -48.78 17.46
CA PHE A 191 3.02 -48.12 17.51
C PHE A 191 2.94 -46.73 18.13
N THR A 192 1.94 -45.92 17.74
CA THR A 192 1.73 -44.58 18.28
C THR A 192 1.50 -44.62 19.79
N LEU A 193 0.64 -45.51 20.27
CA LEU A 193 0.35 -45.68 21.70
C LEU A 193 1.59 -46.16 22.48
N ARG A 194 2.28 -47.20 21.98
CA ARG A 194 3.47 -47.78 22.61
C ARG A 194 4.60 -46.76 22.71
N PHE A 195 5.02 -46.17 21.58
CA PHE A 195 6.12 -45.23 21.55
C PHE A 195 5.79 -43.91 22.24
N THR A 196 4.54 -43.43 22.22
CA THR A 196 4.12 -42.27 23.02
C THR A 196 4.26 -42.53 24.52
N SER A 197 3.71 -43.66 25.01
CA SER A 197 3.81 -44.03 26.42
C SER A 197 5.26 -44.18 26.87
N GLU A 198 6.13 -44.72 26.02
CA GLU A 198 7.54 -44.86 26.33
C GLU A 198 8.27 -43.51 26.30
N PHE A 199 8.00 -42.67 25.29
CA PHE A 199 8.55 -41.32 25.16
C PHE A 199 8.24 -40.50 26.40
N GLU A 200 6.99 -40.51 26.88
CA GLU A 200 6.60 -39.87 28.14
C GLU A 200 7.32 -40.45 29.37
N SER A 201 7.68 -41.74 29.36
CA SER A 201 8.46 -42.34 30.44
C SER A 201 9.92 -41.87 30.41
N VAL A 202 10.53 -41.79 29.22
CA VAL A 202 11.88 -41.24 29.01
C VAL A 202 11.92 -39.75 29.38
N LEU A 203 10.91 -38.95 29.01
CA LEU A 203 10.79 -37.54 29.41
C LEU A 203 10.82 -37.37 30.94
N LYS A 204 10.14 -38.24 31.69
CA LYS A 204 10.18 -38.23 33.17
C LYS A 204 11.58 -38.55 33.71
N VAL A 205 12.29 -39.51 33.11
CA VAL A 205 13.66 -39.88 33.51
C VAL A 205 14.66 -38.75 33.27
N ILE A 206 14.60 -38.08 32.11
CA ILE A 206 15.45 -36.92 31.81
C ILE A 206 15.01 -35.62 32.51
N LYS A 207 13.95 -35.68 33.34
CA LYS A 207 13.33 -34.55 34.06
C LYS A 207 12.86 -33.43 33.12
N TRP A 208 12.37 -33.80 31.94
CA TRP A 208 11.68 -32.87 31.05
C TRP A 208 10.27 -32.57 31.58
N PRO A 209 9.78 -31.33 31.51
CA PRO A 209 10.50 -30.12 31.08
C PRO A 209 11.31 -29.51 32.24
N PHE A 210 12.41 -28.84 31.90
CA PHE A 210 13.39 -28.30 32.84
C PHE A 210 12.82 -27.09 33.62
N THR A 211 12.39 -27.31 34.86
CA THR A 211 11.80 -26.25 35.72
C THR A 211 12.75 -25.57 36.69
N THR A 212 13.91 -26.18 36.97
CA THR A 212 14.84 -25.73 38.00
C THR A 212 16.16 -25.31 37.37
N SER A 213 16.79 -24.26 37.90
CA SER A 213 18.05 -23.73 37.37
C SER A 213 19.13 -24.83 37.24
N LYS A 214 19.82 -24.84 36.10
CA LYS A 214 20.74 -25.91 35.65
C LYS A 214 21.97 -26.12 36.55
N LEU A 215 22.16 -25.29 37.58
CA LEU A 215 23.40 -25.18 38.37
C LEU A 215 23.78 -26.40 39.23
N ASN A 216 22.84 -27.28 39.58
CA ASN A 216 23.10 -28.38 40.55
C ASN A 216 22.46 -29.74 40.17
N GLN A 217 22.12 -29.98 38.89
CA GLN A 217 21.55 -31.27 38.47
C GLN A 217 22.58 -32.14 37.74
N PRO A 218 22.67 -33.45 38.04
CA PRO A 218 23.48 -34.37 37.24
C PRO A 218 22.92 -34.42 35.80
N PRO A 219 23.79 -34.56 34.79
CA PRO A 219 23.35 -34.64 33.40
C PRO A 219 22.40 -35.84 33.19
N PRO A 220 21.39 -35.73 32.31
CA PRO A 220 20.48 -36.84 32.02
C PRO A 220 21.25 -38.05 31.45
N PRO A 221 20.85 -39.29 31.77
CA PRO A 221 21.58 -40.49 31.34
C PRO A 221 21.71 -40.57 29.82
N ALA A 222 22.91 -40.92 29.34
CA ALA A 222 23.21 -41.01 27.91
C ALA A 222 22.29 -42.03 27.19
N GLU A 223 22.00 -43.16 27.84
CA GLU A 223 21.06 -44.17 27.35
C GLU A 223 19.64 -43.61 27.18
N SER A 224 19.15 -42.84 28.15
CA SER A 224 17.82 -42.19 28.07
C SER A 224 17.77 -41.13 26.97
N LEU A 225 18.86 -40.38 26.75
CA LEU A 225 18.96 -39.46 25.62
C LEU A 225 18.95 -40.21 24.29
N GLN A 226 19.78 -41.25 24.12
CA GLN A 226 19.82 -42.05 22.89
C GLN A 226 18.47 -42.73 22.61
N ARG A 227 17.77 -43.19 23.66
CA ARG A 227 16.42 -43.74 23.53
C ARG A 227 15.41 -42.67 23.13
N LEU A 228 15.48 -41.45 23.66
CA LEU A 228 14.67 -40.32 23.19
C LEU A 228 14.91 -40.03 21.71
N GLU A 229 16.18 -40.02 21.26
CA GLU A 229 16.53 -39.79 19.85
C GLU A 229 15.95 -40.88 18.94
N THR A 230 15.98 -42.13 19.40
CA THR A 230 15.42 -43.30 18.71
C THR A 230 13.89 -43.24 18.62
N LEU A 231 13.21 -42.97 19.74
CA LEU A 231 11.75 -42.83 19.78
C LEU A 231 11.28 -41.62 18.96
N THR A 232 12.03 -40.50 18.98
CA THR A 232 11.76 -39.34 18.11
C THR A 232 11.81 -39.75 16.64
N HIS A 233 12.82 -40.52 16.24
CA HIS A 233 12.95 -41.01 14.86
C HIS A 233 11.78 -41.92 14.44
N TYR A 234 11.41 -42.90 15.27
CA TYR A 234 10.26 -43.77 14.98
C TYR A 234 8.94 -43.00 14.92
N LEU A 235 8.68 -42.09 15.88
CA LEU A 235 7.48 -41.25 15.90
C LEU A 235 7.38 -40.26 14.71
N LEU A 236 8.51 -39.91 14.06
CA LEU A 236 8.51 -39.14 12.80
C LEU A 236 8.22 -40.02 11.58
N GLN A 237 8.61 -41.30 11.61
CA GLN A 237 8.33 -42.26 10.54
C GLN A 237 6.89 -42.80 10.55
N LEU A 238 6.19 -42.70 11.67
CA LEU A 238 4.77 -43.05 11.78
C LEU A 238 3.88 -42.03 11.06
N SER A 239 3.74 -42.23 9.74
CA SER A 239 2.79 -41.54 8.88
C SER A 239 1.71 -42.51 8.37
N LEU A 240 0.62 -41.95 7.86
CA LEU A 240 -0.42 -42.64 7.10
C LEU A 240 -0.51 -42.00 5.71
N PRO A 241 -0.85 -42.75 4.64
CA PRO A 241 -1.07 -42.20 3.31
C PRO A 241 -2.09 -41.06 3.31
N PRO A 242 -1.95 -40.02 2.46
CA PRO A 242 -2.77 -38.80 2.52
C PRO A 242 -4.28 -39.05 2.50
N GLU A 243 -4.72 -40.02 1.70
CA GLU A 243 -6.11 -40.43 1.54
C GLU A 243 -6.67 -40.94 2.87
N ILE A 244 -5.92 -41.81 3.55
CA ILE A 244 -6.26 -42.41 4.85
C ILE A 244 -6.16 -41.36 5.96
N ALA A 245 -5.12 -40.52 5.94
CA ALA A 245 -4.91 -39.45 6.91
C ALA A 245 -6.04 -38.40 6.87
N SER A 246 -6.57 -38.07 5.69
CA SER A 246 -7.67 -37.11 5.52
C SER A 246 -8.97 -37.56 6.18
N ILE A 247 -9.21 -38.89 6.23
CA ILE A 247 -10.37 -39.50 6.88
C ILE A 247 -10.18 -39.42 8.41
N HIS A 248 -9.01 -39.83 8.91
CA HIS A 248 -8.66 -39.73 10.33
C HIS A 248 -8.70 -38.29 10.87
N GLN A 249 -8.23 -37.30 10.09
CA GLN A 249 -8.31 -35.89 10.50
C GLN A 249 -9.75 -35.39 10.61
N LYS A 250 -10.65 -35.76 9.67
CA LYS A 250 -12.07 -35.38 9.75
C LYS A 250 -12.78 -35.95 10.98
N GLU A 251 -12.35 -37.11 11.48
CA GLU A 251 -12.87 -37.71 12.71
C GLU A 251 -12.23 -37.13 13.99
N THR A 252 -11.02 -36.55 13.90
CA THR A 252 -10.23 -36.08 15.07
C THR A 252 -10.23 -34.56 15.25
N ILE A 253 -10.63 -33.77 14.25
CA ILE A 253 -10.82 -32.32 14.39
C ILE A 253 -12.01 -32.07 15.32
N ASN A 254 -11.71 -31.79 16.59
CA ASN A 254 -12.69 -31.33 17.56
C ASN A 254 -13.39 -30.06 17.02
N ALA A 255 -14.71 -30.13 16.85
CA ALA A 255 -15.59 -29.03 16.42
C ALA A 255 -15.66 -27.83 17.40
N HIS A 256 -14.69 -27.72 18.31
CA HIS A 256 -14.62 -26.80 19.45
C HIS A 256 -13.31 -26.00 19.48
N THR A 257 -12.48 -26.08 18.44
CA THR A 257 -11.26 -25.26 18.34
C THR A 257 -11.66 -23.80 18.09
N PRO A 258 -11.28 -22.84 18.97
CA PRO A 258 -11.67 -21.44 18.77
C PRO A 258 -11.13 -20.86 17.46
N ALA A 259 -11.94 -20.05 16.77
CA ALA A 259 -11.59 -19.49 15.46
C ALA A 259 -10.27 -18.68 15.45
N ILE A 260 -9.91 -18.05 16.58
CA ILE A 260 -8.62 -17.35 16.77
C ILE A 260 -7.38 -18.26 16.61
N LEU A 261 -7.56 -19.58 16.61
CA LEU A 261 -6.49 -20.56 16.40
C LEU A 261 -6.43 -21.12 14.97
N ALA A 262 -7.23 -20.62 14.03
CA ALA A 262 -7.24 -21.09 12.65
C ALA A 262 -5.83 -21.04 11.99
N ASP A 263 -5.06 -20.00 12.30
CA ASP A 263 -3.73 -19.77 11.72
C ASP A 263 -2.61 -20.60 12.38
N PHE A 264 -2.90 -21.45 13.37
CA PHE A 264 -1.89 -22.25 14.07
C PHE A 264 -1.76 -23.67 13.47
N PRO A 265 -0.68 -23.99 12.73
CA PRO A 265 -0.49 -25.33 12.18
C PRO A 265 -0.25 -26.38 13.26
N SER A 266 -0.79 -27.58 13.04
CA SER A 266 -0.57 -28.77 13.88
C SER A 266 0.93 -29.12 13.98
N LEU A 267 1.42 -29.34 15.20
CA LEU A 267 2.80 -29.77 15.43
C LEU A 267 3.00 -31.25 15.02
N LEU A 268 4.22 -31.59 14.62
CA LEU A 268 4.67 -32.98 14.52
C LEU A 268 4.52 -33.69 15.87
N LEU A 269 4.08 -34.95 15.87
CA LEU A 269 3.76 -35.70 17.10
C LEU A 269 4.87 -35.66 18.19
N PRO A 270 6.17 -35.89 17.89
CA PRO A 270 7.21 -35.80 18.93
C PRO A 270 7.33 -34.40 19.55
N LEU A 271 7.09 -33.34 18.76
CA LEU A 271 7.12 -31.95 19.24
C LEU A 271 5.89 -31.63 20.09
N HIS A 272 4.72 -32.16 19.72
CA HIS A 272 3.52 -32.08 20.56
C HIS A 272 3.73 -32.81 21.90
N LEU A 273 4.36 -34.00 21.91
CA LEU A 273 4.69 -34.72 23.16
C LEU A 273 5.71 -33.97 24.04
N LEU A 274 6.66 -33.25 23.45
CA LEU A 274 7.56 -32.36 24.19
C LEU A 274 6.83 -31.13 24.77
N LEU A 275 5.82 -30.61 24.07
CA LEU A 275 5.01 -29.46 24.49
C LEU A 275 4.00 -29.83 25.58
N ARG A 276 3.34 -30.99 25.48
CA ARG A 276 2.22 -31.43 26.35
C ARG A 276 2.47 -31.26 27.86
N PRO A 277 3.65 -31.60 28.43
CA PRO A 277 3.94 -31.33 29.85
C PRO A 277 3.98 -29.85 30.23
N LEU A 278 4.33 -28.96 29.30
CA LEU A 278 4.28 -27.50 29.48
C LEU A 278 2.83 -26.99 29.39
N GLU A 279 2.01 -27.52 28.48
CA GLU A 279 0.57 -27.20 28.39
C GLU A 279 -0.14 -27.54 29.72
N VAL A 280 0.07 -28.77 30.23
CA VAL A 280 -0.50 -29.21 31.51
C VAL A 280 -0.04 -28.31 32.67
N ARG A 281 1.24 -27.91 32.70
CA ARG A 281 1.74 -26.98 33.73
C ARG A 281 1.13 -25.58 33.58
N PHE A 282 1.00 -25.07 32.36
CA PHE A 282 0.40 -23.76 32.10
C PHE A 282 -1.04 -23.71 32.61
N VAL A 283 -1.87 -24.68 32.22
CA VAL A 283 -3.26 -24.80 32.71
C VAL A 283 -3.31 -24.96 34.23
N TYR A 284 -2.39 -25.72 34.84
CA TYR A 284 -2.36 -25.91 36.29
C TYR A 284 -2.06 -24.61 37.07
N HIS A 285 -1.27 -23.68 36.52
CA HIS A 285 -0.92 -22.41 37.19
C HIS A 285 -1.82 -21.24 36.80
N PHE A 286 -2.24 -21.16 35.53
CA PHE A 286 -2.92 -20.01 34.93
C PHE A 286 -4.38 -20.32 34.56
N SER A 287 -5.01 -21.28 35.25
CA SER A 287 -6.44 -21.57 35.13
C SER A 287 -7.02 -22.01 36.48
N GLY A 288 -8.35 -21.92 36.62
CA GLY A 288 -9.05 -22.24 37.87
C GLY A 288 -8.67 -21.31 39.02
N ASN A 289 -8.81 -21.80 40.26
CA ASN A 289 -8.78 -20.97 41.48
C ASN A 289 -7.36 -20.81 42.07
N LYS A 290 -6.31 -20.79 41.24
CA LYS A 290 -4.93 -20.54 41.72
C LYS A 290 -4.70 -19.04 41.89
N ALA A 291 -3.96 -18.64 42.92
CA ALA A 291 -3.51 -17.25 43.06
C ALA A 291 -2.68 -16.77 41.85
N THR A 292 -1.93 -17.67 41.21
CA THR A 292 -1.18 -17.40 39.97
C THR A 292 -2.06 -17.16 38.73
N ASN A 293 -3.36 -17.48 38.79
CA ASN A 293 -4.33 -17.13 37.76
C ASN A 293 -4.92 -15.73 38.08
N SER A 294 -4.06 -14.71 38.07
CA SER A 294 -4.45 -13.31 38.30
C SER A 294 -4.58 -12.58 36.97
N ARG A 295 -5.70 -11.87 36.78
CA ARG A 295 -5.92 -10.97 35.63
C ARG A 295 -5.24 -9.62 35.81
N GLU A 296 -5.02 -9.23 37.07
CA GLU A 296 -4.30 -8.01 37.46
C GLU A 296 -2.81 -8.08 37.12
N ASN A 297 -2.27 -9.30 36.91
CA ASN A 297 -0.83 -9.55 36.73
C ASN A 297 -0.57 -10.44 35.50
N PRO A 298 -0.90 -9.97 34.27
CA PRO A 298 -0.75 -10.76 33.05
C PRO A 298 0.72 -11.08 32.72
N GLU A 299 1.66 -10.28 33.21
CA GLU A 299 3.11 -10.47 33.05
C GLU A 299 3.60 -11.80 33.64
N TRP A 300 2.86 -12.42 34.57
CA TRP A 300 3.24 -13.71 35.16
C TRP A 300 3.24 -14.85 34.14
N TYR A 301 2.20 -14.96 33.31
CA TYR A 301 2.16 -16.03 32.30
C TYR A 301 3.06 -15.73 31.09
N PHE A 302 3.16 -14.46 30.70
CA PHE A 302 4.12 -14.00 29.68
C PHE A 302 5.56 -14.36 30.09
N THR A 303 6.00 -13.89 31.26
CA THR A 303 7.33 -14.16 31.82
C THR A 303 7.59 -15.66 31.98
N GLN A 304 6.59 -16.44 32.38
CA GLN A 304 6.75 -17.88 32.58
C GLN A 304 6.96 -18.63 31.26
N VAL A 305 6.31 -18.19 30.17
CA VAL A 305 6.52 -18.73 28.82
C VAL A 305 7.90 -18.37 28.28
N LEU A 306 8.35 -17.11 28.40
CA LEU A 306 9.69 -16.68 27.98
C LEU A 306 10.79 -17.48 28.72
N LYS A 307 10.63 -17.68 30.04
CA LYS A 307 11.51 -18.55 30.85
C LYS A 307 11.55 -19.99 30.33
N TRP A 308 10.42 -20.56 29.91
CA TRP A 308 10.41 -21.91 29.31
C TRP A 308 11.09 -21.95 27.94
N ILE A 309 10.89 -20.95 27.08
CA ILE A 309 11.58 -20.89 25.78
C ILE A 309 13.10 -20.89 26.00
N SER A 310 13.59 -20.00 26.86
CA SER A 310 15.01 -19.91 27.24
C SER A 310 15.57 -21.21 27.81
N ALA A 311 14.85 -21.85 28.73
CA ALA A 311 15.33 -23.06 29.41
C ALA A 311 15.55 -24.25 28.46
N HIS A 312 14.72 -24.38 27.41
CA HIS A 312 14.67 -25.55 26.52
C HIS A 312 15.39 -25.35 25.18
N GLU A 313 15.67 -24.11 24.77
CA GLU A 313 16.32 -23.79 23.48
C GLU A 313 17.58 -24.63 23.19
N ASP A 314 18.51 -24.69 24.15
CA ASP A 314 19.72 -25.52 24.07
C ASP A 314 19.44 -26.95 23.62
N PHE A 315 18.44 -27.57 24.25
CA PHE A 315 18.12 -28.98 24.08
C PHE A 315 17.44 -29.24 22.73
N LEU A 316 16.48 -28.37 22.37
CA LEU A 316 15.80 -28.43 21.08
C LEU A 316 16.81 -28.31 19.93
N ASN A 317 17.72 -27.33 20.00
CA ASN A 317 18.74 -27.09 18.98
C ASN A 317 19.82 -28.19 18.93
N LYS A 318 20.26 -28.73 20.08
CA LYS A 318 21.41 -29.68 20.16
C LYS A 318 21.02 -31.16 20.17
N ARG A 319 19.74 -31.51 20.32
CA ARG A 319 19.26 -32.91 20.35
C ARG A 319 18.12 -33.17 19.36
N ILE A 320 17.07 -32.33 19.36
CA ILE A 320 15.87 -32.60 18.55
C ILE A 320 16.06 -32.17 17.09
N GLN A 321 16.60 -30.97 16.84
CA GLN A 321 16.79 -30.42 15.50
C GLN A 321 17.66 -31.31 14.57
N PRO A 322 18.76 -31.94 15.01
CA PRO A 322 19.53 -32.86 14.16
C PRO A 322 18.72 -34.08 13.69
N ILE A 323 17.78 -34.57 14.52
CA ILE A 323 16.92 -35.72 14.17
C ILE A 323 15.92 -35.30 13.09
N LEU A 324 15.29 -34.12 13.24
CA LEU A 324 14.37 -33.58 12.23
C LEU A 324 15.04 -33.49 10.86
N ARG A 325 16.26 -32.94 10.80
CA ARG A 325 17.07 -32.88 9.56
C ARG A 325 17.35 -34.27 8.99
N ARG A 326 17.82 -35.21 9.82
CA ARG A 326 18.07 -36.61 9.39
C ARG A 326 16.81 -37.32 8.86
N CYS A 327 15.62 -36.90 9.28
CA CYS A 327 14.34 -37.44 8.82
C CYS A 327 13.71 -36.63 7.68
N GLY A 328 14.43 -35.70 7.04
CA GLY A 328 13.94 -34.91 5.91
C GLY A 328 13.07 -33.69 6.27
N HIS A 329 12.93 -33.35 7.55
CA HIS A 329 12.18 -32.19 8.02
C HIS A 329 13.06 -30.93 8.15
N ASP A 330 13.95 -30.66 7.19
CA ASP A 330 14.91 -29.55 7.25
C ASP A 330 14.26 -28.15 7.37
N LYS A 331 13.05 -28.00 6.82
CA LYS A 331 12.26 -26.76 6.89
C LYS A 331 11.62 -26.53 8.27
N VAL A 332 11.56 -27.55 9.14
CA VAL A 332 10.89 -27.48 10.45
C VAL A 332 11.92 -27.14 11.53
N ASN A 333 11.73 -26.00 12.19
CA ASN A 333 12.59 -25.57 13.29
C ASN A 333 11.98 -25.93 14.65
N ALA A 334 12.56 -26.91 15.36
CA ALA A 334 12.08 -27.41 16.65
C ALA A 334 11.90 -26.31 17.71
N LYS A 335 12.77 -25.30 17.73
CA LYS A 335 12.64 -24.15 18.65
C LYS A 335 11.36 -23.36 18.31
N ILE A 336 11.18 -23.00 17.05
CA ILE A 336 10.04 -22.17 16.60
C ILE A 336 8.71 -22.92 16.74
N GLU A 337 8.68 -24.22 16.46
CA GLU A 337 7.50 -25.08 16.67
C GLU A 337 7.05 -25.08 18.14
N ILE A 338 7.99 -25.29 19.08
CA ILE A 338 7.69 -25.26 20.52
C ILE A 338 7.32 -23.84 20.97
N MET A 339 7.97 -22.79 20.46
CA MET A 339 7.59 -21.40 20.72
C MET A 339 6.16 -21.11 20.26
N ARG A 340 5.78 -21.49 19.04
CA ARG A 340 4.40 -21.33 18.52
C ARG A 340 3.40 -22.12 19.38
N GLY A 341 3.76 -23.32 19.81
CA GLY A 341 2.98 -24.11 20.77
C GLY A 341 2.74 -23.40 22.10
N LEU A 342 3.73 -22.68 22.62
CA LEU A 342 3.58 -21.88 23.85
C LEU A 342 2.81 -20.57 23.62
N VAL A 343 3.03 -19.88 22.49
CA VAL A 343 2.26 -18.68 22.09
C VAL A 343 0.77 -19.02 21.94
N ARG A 344 0.42 -20.21 21.44
CA ARG A 344 -0.96 -20.72 21.38
C ARG A 344 -1.65 -20.75 22.76
N LEU A 345 -0.91 -21.12 23.82
CA LEU A 345 -1.44 -21.11 25.19
C LEU A 345 -1.69 -19.68 25.69
N VAL A 346 -0.78 -18.76 25.36
CA VAL A 346 -0.89 -17.33 25.70
C VAL A 346 -2.08 -16.68 24.98
N VAL A 347 -2.25 -16.95 23.67
CA VAL A 347 -3.41 -16.49 22.88
C VAL A 347 -4.73 -16.99 23.48
N LEU A 348 -4.81 -18.28 23.84
CA LEU A 348 -5.99 -18.84 24.51
C LEU A 348 -6.26 -18.17 25.87
N LYS A 349 -5.23 -17.93 26.67
CA LYS A 349 -5.37 -17.31 27.99
C LYS A 349 -5.80 -15.85 27.89
N LEU A 350 -5.10 -15.05 27.09
CA LEU A 350 -5.41 -13.64 26.89
C LEU A 350 -6.80 -13.45 26.29
N SER A 351 -7.23 -14.29 25.34
CA SER A 351 -8.59 -14.22 24.78
C SER A 351 -9.70 -14.58 25.77
N GLN A 352 -9.39 -15.28 26.87
CA GLN A 352 -10.33 -15.54 27.97
C GLN A 352 -10.36 -14.43 29.02
N ASP A 353 -9.24 -13.73 29.26
CA ASP A 353 -9.15 -12.69 30.28
C ASP A 353 -9.56 -11.30 29.76
N LEU A 354 -9.20 -10.97 28.52
CA LEU A 354 -9.42 -9.64 27.95
C LEU A 354 -10.90 -9.19 27.96
N PRO A 355 -11.90 -10.08 27.75
CA PRO A 355 -13.32 -9.73 27.89
C PRO A 355 -13.75 -9.30 29.30
N ASP A 356 -13.03 -9.69 30.35
CA ASP A 356 -13.33 -9.25 31.72
C ASP A 356 -12.45 -8.06 32.14
N VAL A 357 -11.24 -7.95 31.56
CA VAL A 357 -10.34 -6.80 31.75
C VAL A 357 -10.88 -5.51 31.10
N GLN A 358 -11.63 -5.61 30.00
CA GLN A 358 -12.07 -4.44 29.21
C GLN A 358 -12.85 -3.35 29.96
N TYR A 359 -13.36 -3.62 31.17
CA TYR A 359 -14.15 -2.70 31.98
C TYR A 359 -13.33 -1.80 32.90
N ASP A 360 -12.03 -2.07 33.05
CA ASP A 360 -11.08 -1.30 33.85
C ASP A 360 -10.03 -0.71 32.89
N ASP A 361 -9.98 0.64 32.79
CA ASP A 361 -9.11 1.33 31.84
C ASP A 361 -7.62 1.11 32.16
N ASP A 362 -7.23 1.18 33.44
CA ASP A 362 -5.84 1.03 33.89
C ASP A 362 -5.34 -0.41 33.71
N LEU A 363 -6.19 -1.39 34.05
CA LEU A 363 -5.87 -2.79 33.88
C LEU A 363 -5.82 -3.19 32.39
N PHE A 364 -6.69 -2.62 31.56
CA PHE A 364 -6.63 -2.83 30.11
C PHE A 364 -5.35 -2.24 29.51
N CYS A 365 -4.98 -1.01 29.85
CA CYS A 365 -3.71 -0.39 29.45
C CYS A 365 -2.51 -1.24 29.85
N THR A 366 -2.48 -1.71 31.11
CA THR A 366 -1.43 -2.59 31.63
C THR A 366 -1.35 -3.90 30.84
N THR A 367 -2.50 -4.53 30.56
CA THR A 367 -2.59 -5.79 29.80
C THR A 367 -2.11 -5.62 28.36
N VAL A 368 -2.48 -4.51 27.69
CA VAL A 368 -1.98 -4.16 26.35
C VAL A 368 -0.46 -3.97 26.38
N GLN A 369 0.05 -3.18 27.33
CA GLN A 369 1.47 -2.87 27.43
C GLN A 369 2.32 -4.13 27.66
N GLU A 370 1.88 -5.03 28.55
CA GLU A 370 2.58 -6.29 28.81
C GLU A 370 2.49 -7.28 27.65
N THR A 371 1.38 -7.28 26.90
CA THR A 371 1.25 -8.04 25.65
C THR A 371 2.24 -7.55 24.59
N LEU A 372 2.38 -6.23 24.43
CA LEU A 372 3.35 -5.61 23.52
C LEU A 372 4.80 -5.85 23.96
N ASN A 373 5.06 -5.87 25.27
CA ASN A 373 6.37 -6.19 25.84
C ASN A 373 6.76 -7.65 25.56
N PHE A 374 5.85 -8.59 25.78
CA PHE A 374 6.04 -10.02 25.49
C PHE A 374 6.31 -10.28 23.99
N GLU A 375 5.54 -9.69 23.09
CA GLU A 375 5.77 -9.80 21.65
C GLU A 375 7.13 -9.21 21.23
N ARG A 376 7.50 -8.04 21.79
CA ARG A 376 8.81 -7.42 21.56
C ARG A 376 9.95 -8.35 21.99
N GLU A 377 9.83 -9.01 23.13
CA GLU A 377 10.86 -9.92 23.65
C GLU A 377 10.92 -11.24 22.83
N LEU A 378 9.77 -11.82 22.46
CA LEU A 378 9.71 -12.98 21.55
C LEU A 378 10.45 -12.72 20.24
N SER A 379 10.18 -11.58 19.61
CA SER A 379 10.80 -11.18 18.35
C SER A 379 12.29 -10.92 18.51
N ILE A 380 12.69 -10.04 19.43
CA ILE A 380 14.09 -9.55 19.54
C ILE A 380 15.01 -10.55 20.26
N ALA A 381 14.62 -11.05 21.44
CA ALA A 381 15.49 -11.88 22.26
C ALA A 381 15.45 -13.35 21.81
N TYR A 382 14.27 -13.85 21.44
CA TYR A 382 14.08 -15.27 21.10
C TYR A 382 14.05 -15.56 19.60
N ASN A 383 14.09 -14.54 18.73
CA ASN A 383 14.05 -14.67 17.27
C ASN A 383 12.79 -15.39 16.75
N TYR A 384 11.62 -15.09 17.33
CA TYR A 384 10.34 -15.55 16.81
C TYR A 384 10.03 -14.86 15.47
N PRO A 385 9.81 -15.58 14.36
CA PRO A 385 9.55 -14.95 13.06
C PRO A 385 8.17 -14.30 13.02
N ALA A 386 8.08 -13.09 12.44
CA ALA A 386 6.82 -12.38 12.22
C ALA A 386 5.83 -13.10 11.27
N SER A 387 6.28 -14.14 10.55
CA SER A 387 5.43 -15.02 9.73
C SER A 387 4.72 -16.12 10.54
N GLN A 388 4.93 -16.19 11.85
CA GLN A 388 4.24 -17.11 12.74
C GLN A 388 3.10 -16.40 13.49
N PRO A 389 2.04 -17.13 13.90
CA PRO A 389 0.94 -16.54 14.67
C PRO A 389 1.42 -15.85 15.96
N SER A 390 0.99 -14.62 16.17
CA SER A 390 1.41 -13.74 17.27
C SER A 390 0.31 -13.58 18.33
N VAL A 391 0.69 -13.19 19.55
CA VAL A 391 -0.28 -12.81 20.59
C VAL A 391 -1.11 -11.57 20.22
N LEU A 392 -0.59 -10.72 19.34
CA LEU A 392 -1.27 -9.50 18.87
C LEU A 392 -2.59 -9.80 18.14
N THR A 393 -2.79 -11.03 17.65
CA THR A 393 -4.07 -11.52 17.10
C THR A 393 -5.25 -11.36 18.08
N VAL A 394 -5.00 -11.36 19.39
CA VAL A 394 -6.04 -11.12 20.42
C VAL A 394 -6.40 -9.64 20.53
N LEU A 395 -5.39 -8.76 20.58
CA LEU A 395 -5.60 -7.30 20.68
C LEU A 395 -6.21 -6.71 19.40
N THR A 396 -5.90 -7.31 18.25
CA THR A 396 -6.37 -6.87 16.92
C THR A 396 -7.74 -7.44 16.52
N GLN A 397 -8.42 -8.15 17.41
CA GLN A 397 -9.85 -8.47 17.20
C GLN A 397 -10.68 -7.20 17.30
N ALA A 398 -11.62 -6.98 16.36
CA ALA A 398 -12.35 -5.73 16.19
C ALA A 398 -12.86 -5.06 17.50
N ARG A 399 -13.48 -5.83 18.41
CA ARG A 399 -13.96 -5.32 19.71
C ARG A 399 -12.82 -4.81 20.60
N ASN A 400 -11.73 -5.57 20.70
CA ASN A 400 -10.60 -5.26 21.57
C ASN A 400 -9.80 -4.09 20.99
N PHE A 401 -9.63 -4.06 19.66
CA PHE A 401 -8.96 -2.99 18.94
C PHE A 401 -9.71 -1.66 19.05
N ALA A 402 -11.04 -1.66 18.85
CA ALA A 402 -11.87 -0.47 19.03
C ALA A 402 -11.83 0.07 20.48
N ARG A 403 -11.86 -0.83 21.48
CA ARG A 403 -11.71 -0.44 22.90
C ARG A 403 -10.33 0.16 23.17
N TRP A 404 -9.27 -0.38 22.58
CA TRP A 404 -7.92 0.15 22.69
C TRP A 404 -7.80 1.54 22.08
N ILE A 405 -8.20 1.75 20.82
CA ILE A 405 -8.23 3.07 20.16
C ILE A 405 -9.01 4.10 21.00
N HIS A 406 -10.13 3.70 21.60
CA HIS A 406 -10.93 4.57 22.46
C HIS A 406 -10.19 4.98 23.75
N ILE A 407 -9.58 4.03 24.47
CA ILE A 407 -8.81 4.33 25.69
C ILE A 407 -7.60 5.19 25.35
N GLU A 408 -6.91 4.89 24.24
CA GLU A 408 -5.76 5.66 23.76
C GLU A 408 -6.13 7.12 23.47
N ARG A 409 -7.27 7.35 22.78
CA ARG A 409 -7.84 8.69 22.55
C ARG A 409 -8.18 9.40 23.86
N LYS A 410 -8.87 8.72 24.79
CA LYS A 410 -9.25 9.27 26.10
C LYS A 410 -8.01 9.74 26.87
N PHE A 411 -7.02 8.86 27.02
CA PHE A 411 -5.77 9.17 27.73
C PHE A 411 -5.00 10.32 27.05
N ALA A 412 -4.91 10.33 25.72
CA ALA A 412 -4.24 11.41 25.00
C ALA A 412 -4.91 12.77 25.20
N LEU A 413 -6.25 12.82 25.28
CA LEU A 413 -7.00 14.05 25.56
C LEU A 413 -6.82 14.52 27.01
N GLU A 414 -6.88 13.61 27.98
CA GLU A 414 -6.64 13.91 29.41
C GLU A 414 -5.22 14.49 29.61
N VAL A 415 -4.20 13.82 29.06
CA VAL A 415 -2.82 14.34 29.06
C VAL A 415 -2.74 15.71 28.37
N MET A 416 -3.38 15.90 27.22
CA MET A 416 -3.32 17.18 26.50
C MET A 416 -3.93 18.34 27.29
N ASP A 417 -5.04 18.11 27.99
CA ASP A 417 -5.67 19.15 28.82
C ASP A 417 -4.81 19.50 30.05
N GLU A 418 -4.13 18.52 30.66
CA GLU A 418 -3.11 18.78 31.70
C GLU A 418 -1.91 19.54 31.12
N LEU A 419 -1.41 19.16 29.94
CA LEU A 419 -0.26 19.80 29.29
C LEU A 419 -0.51 21.26 28.92
N VAL A 420 -1.73 21.63 28.53
CA VAL A 420 -2.08 23.02 28.15
C VAL A 420 -2.45 23.88 29.37
N SER A 421 -2.99 23.28 30.43
CA SER A 421 -3.40 23.99 31.66
C SER A 421 -2.32 24.05 32.75
N GLY A 422 -1.23 23.30 32.60
CA GLY A 422 -0.11 23.28 33.54
C GLY A 422 0.55 24.65 33.75
N LYS A 423 0.91 24.96 35.00
CA LYS A 423 1.49 26.27 35.39
C LYS A 423 2.72 26.68 34.58
N ASN A 424 3.54 25.69 34.21
CA ASN A 424 4.81 25.87 33.52
C ASN A 424 4.72 25.37 32.05
N ALA A 425 3.51 25.14 31.53
CA ALA A 425 3.25 24.57 30.20
C ALA A 425 3.95 25.33 29.06
N TRP A 426 3.99 26.66 29.18
CA TRP A 426 4.49 27.59 28.18
C TRP A 426 5.88 28.18 28.54
N GLU A 427 6.51 27.67 29.59
CA GLU A 427 7.91 27.96 29.90
C GLU A 427 8.81 27.21 28.91
N VAL A 428 9.87 27.89 28.45
CA VAL A 428 10.84 27.35 27.49
C VAL A 428 11.74 26.33 28.19
N VAL A 429 11.96 25.19 27.55
CA VAL A 429 12.79 24.10 28.08
C VAL A 429 14.25 24.55 28.18
N GLU A 430 14.95 24.19 29.27
CA GLU A 430 16.37 24.53 29.46
C GLU A 430 17.24 24.08 28.26
N GLY A 431 17.80 25.05 27.54
CA GLY A 431 18.65 24.81 26.37
C GLY A 431 17.91 24.56 25.04
N GLY A 432 16.57 24.64 25.02
CA GLY A 432 15.75 24.54 23.81
C GLY A 432 15.13 25.88 23.37
N GLU A 433 14.46 25.87 22.21
CA GLU A 433 13.64 27.01 21.73
C GLU A 433 12.13 26.81 22.01
N THR A 434 11.67 25.59 22.30
CA THR A 434 10.25 25.22 22.46
C THR A 434 9.81 25.16 23.93
N ALA A 435 8.50 25.21 24.19
CA ALA A 435 7.94 25.09 25.53
C ALA A 435 7.68 23.64 25.95
N HIS A 436 7.63 23.39 27.27
CA HIS A 436 7.41 22.06 27.85
C HIS A 436 6.21 21.30 27.29
N CYS A 437 5.07 21.97 27.05
CA CYS A 437 3.88 21.33 26.48
C CYS A 437 4.11 20.77 25.05
N GLY A 438 5.00 21.39 24.27
CA GLY A 438 5.36 20.96 22.93
C GLY A 438 6.16 19.65 22.95
N GLU A 439 7.23 19.61 23.74
CA GLU A 439 8.05 18.39 23.92
C GLU A 439 7.20 17.23 24.46
N HIS A 440 6.35 17.48 25.46
CA HIS A 440 5.49 16.44 26.02
C HIS A 440 4.44 15.92 25.02
N LEU A 441 3.93 16.76 24.11
CA LEU A 441 3.08 16.30 23.00
C LEU A 441 3.85 15.39 22.04
N ILE A 442 5.09 15.75 21.68
CA ILE A 442 5.94 14.91 20.82
C ILE A 442 6.22 13.56 21.51
N LEU A 443 6.51 13.54 22.81
CA LEU A 443 6.69 12.32 23.59
C LEU A 443 5.40 11.46 23.66
N LEU A 444 4.22 12.08 23.82
CA LEU A 444 2.93 11.38 23.77
C LEU A 444 2.72 10.71 22.41
N LEU A 445 2.95 11.43 21.31
CA LEU A 445 2.83 10.91 19.95
C LEU A 445 3.84 9.79 19.67
N GLN A 446 5.08 9.92 20.14
CA GLN A 446 6.09 8.85 20.08
C GLN A 446 5.67 7.61 20.87
N GLY A 447 5.09 7.79 22.06
CA GLY A 447 4.54 6.70 22.87
C GLY A 447 3.44 5.92 22.15
N ILE A 448 2.52 6.63 21.49
CA ILE A 448 1.47 6.02 20.66
C ILE A 448 2.12 5.26 19.49
N ASN A 449 3.05 5.89 18.75
CA ASN A 449 3.80 5.26 17.65
C ASN A 449 4.48 3.95 18.08
N ASP A 450 5.18 3.96 19.22
CA ASP A 450 5.88 2.80 19.77
C ASP A 450 4.96 1.62 20.09
N ARG A 451 3.68 1.89 20.39
CA ARG A 451 2.65 0.88 20.62
C ARG A 451 2.10 0.28 19.33
N TYR A 452 1.82 1.07 18.29
CA TYR A 452 1.17 0.55 17.08
C TYR A 452 2.11 0.16 15.92
N LYS A 453 3.34 0.70 15.85
CA LYS A 453 4.24 0.49 14.70
C LYS A 453 4.62 -0.96 14.40
N ARG A 454 4.43 -1.87 15.37
CA ARG A 454 4.69 -3.31 15.24
C ARG A 454 3.45 -4.16 14.99
N LEU A 455 2.27 -3.56 14.89
CA LEU A 455 1.05 -4.33 14.59
C LEU A 455 1.19 -5.00 13.21
N PRO A 456 0.77 -6.27 13.06
CA PRO A 456 0.99 -7.02 11.84
C PRO A 456 0.22 -6.44 10.64
N GLN A 457 -0.96 -5.87 10.91
CA GLN A 457 -1.94 -5.48 9.89
C GLN A 457 -1.84 -3.98 9.54
N PRO A 458 -1.74 -3.60 8.25
CA PRO A 458 -1.57 -2.20 7.84
C PRO A 458 -2.79 -1.32 8.20
N GLY A 459 -4.01 -1.83 8.08
CA GLY A 459 -5.23 -1.09 8.41
C GLY A 459 -5.37 -0.76 9.89
N HIS A 460 -4.80 -1.59 10.77
CA HIS A 460 -4.70 -1.26 12.20
C HIS A 460 -3.67 -0.17 12.47
N ARG A 461 -2.55 -0.13 11.73
CA ARG A 461 -1.58 0.98 11.84
C ARG A 461 -2.17 2.29 11.36
N LEU A 462 -2.89 2.28 10.23
CA LEU A 462 -3.56 3.48 9.71
C LEU A 462 -4.58 4.07 10.70
N GLN A 463 -5.40 3.25 11.37
CA GLN A 463 -6.36 3.74 12.36
C GLN A 463 -5.68 4.42 13.57
N PHE A 464 -4.51 3.95 13.99
CA PHE A 464 -3.70 4.62 15.01
C PHE A 464 -3.03 5.90 14.51
N LEU A 465 -2.60 5.94 13.24
CA LEU A 465 -2.10 7.16 12.63
C LEU A 465 -3.19 8.23 12.50
N GLU A 466 -4.41 7.84 12.12
CA GLU A 466 -5.57 8.75 12.09
C GLU A 466 -5.84 9.36 13.48
N LEU A 467 -5.71 8.56 14.56
CA LEU A 467 -5.76 9.05 15.94
C LEU A 467 -4.62 10.04 16.25
N GLN A 468 -3.37 9.79 15.81
CA GLN A 468 -2.28 10.77 15.99
C GLN A 468 -2.55 12.09 15.26
N LEU A 469 -3.09 12.03 14.04
CA LEU A 469 -3.44 13.23 13.25
C LEU A 469 -4.59 14.02 13.88
N GLU A 470 -5.56 13.34 14.49
CA GLU A 470 -6.62 13.97 15.30
C GLU A 470 -6.06 14.65 16.54
N ILE A 471 -5.21 13.99 17.34
CA ILE A 471 -4.54 14.55 18.52
C ILE A 471 -3.75 15.82 18.15
N LEU A 472 -3.10 15.84 16.98
CA LEU A 472 -2.43 17.03 16.45
C LEU A 472 -3.41 18.17 16.09
N ASP A 473 -4.54 17.87 15.45
CA ASP A 473 -5.54 18.90 15.12
C ASP A 473 -6.25 19.44 16.38
N ASP A 474 -6.47 18.60 17.38
CA ASP A 474 -7.02 18.96 18.69
C ASP A 474 -6.07 19.85 19.51
N PHE A 475 -4.76 19.60 19.47
CA PHE A 475 -3.77 20.49 20.08
C PHE A 475 -3.69 21.83 19.32
N ARG A 476 -3.75 21.78 17.98
CA ARG A 476 -3.81 22.96 17.12
C ARG A 476 -5.01 23.87 17.44
N VAL A 477 -6.19 23.29 17.72
CA VAL A 477 -7.38 24.05 18.13
C VAL A 477 -7.16 24.72 19.49
N ARG A 478 -6.55 24.03 20.46
CA ARG A 478 -6.18 24.61 21.78
C ARG A 478 -5.17 25.75 21.64
N ILE A 479 -4.12 25.59 20.83
CA ILE A 479 -3.18 26.68 20.48
C ILE A 479 -3.94 27.90 19.94
N LEU A 480 -4.82 27.72 18.96
CA LEU A 480 -5.58 28.82 18.35
C LEU A 480 -6.48 29.57 19.34
N GLN A 481 -6.91 28.92 20.43
CA GLN A 481 -7.64 29.57 21.51
C GLN A 481 -6.70 30.40 22.38
N MET A 482 -5.57 29.83 22.82
CA MET A 482 -4.56 30.54 23.64
C MET A 482 -3.90 31.72 22.91
N THR A 483 -3.59 31.57 21.62
CA THR A 483 -3.08 32.65 20.77
C THR A 483 -4.03 33.86 20.73
N LYS A 484 -5.35 33.64 20.83
CA LYS A 484 -6.34 34.73 20.82
C LYS A 484 -6.39 35.50 22.14
N SER A 485 -6.23 34.83 23.28
CA SER A 485 -6.16 35.51 24.59
C SER A 485 -4.88 36.31 24.75
N GLU A 486 -3.74 35.75 24.35
CA GLU A 486 -2.41 36.38 24.54
C GLU A 486 -2.11 37.50 23.54
N ARG A 487 -2.95 37.68 22.50
CA ARG A 487 -2.74 38.66 21.41
C ARG A 487 -2.69 40.13 21.86
N GLN A 488 -3.23 40.47 23.03
CA GLN A 488 -3.31 41.87 23.47
C GLN A 488 -1.94 42.47 23.79
N ASN A 489 -1.10 41.75 24.54
CA ASN A 489 0.25 42.14 24.94
C ASN A 489 1.24 41.02 24.58
N PRO A 490 1.57 40.81 23.29
CA PRO A 490 2.29 39.63 22.83
C PRO A 490 3.80 39.64 23.15
N LEU A 491 4.33 40.72 23.74
CA LEU A 491 5.72 40.83 24.23
C LEU A 491 5.89 40.44 25.70
N GLU A 492 4.82 40.49 26.49
CA GLU A 492 4.84 40.23 27.94
C GLU A 492 4.07 38.95 28.33
N SER A 493 3.60 38.20 27.32
CA SER A 493 2.77 37.00 27.46
C SER A 493 3.44 35.78 26.82
N ASN A 494 2.81 34.61 26.93
CA ASN A 494 3.30 33.36 26.35
C ASN A 494 3.30 33.32 24.81
N TYR A 495 2.91 34.40 24.13
CA TYR A 495 2.73 34.43 22.68
C TYR A 495 3.99 33.99 21.90
N GLY A 496 5.18 34.38 22.36
CA GLY A 496 6.46 33.96 21.79
C GLY A 496 6.72 32.46 21.98
N SER A 497 6.54 31.94 23.19
CA SER A 497 6.65 30.50 23.49
C SER A 497 5.68 29.65 22.68
N ILE A 498 4.41 30.08 22.58
CA ILE A 498 3.38 29.40 21.78
C ILE A 498 3.83 29.33 20.30
N LEU A 499 4.36 30.44 19.75
CA LEU A 499 4.85 30.49 18.38
C LEU A 499 6.03 29.56 18.14
N ASN A 500 7.01 29.50 19.05
CA ASN A 500 8.11 28.55 18.95
C ASN A 500 7.62 27.10 19.03
N THR A 501 6.67 26.78 19.89
CA THR A 501 6.06 25.44 19.98
C THR A 501 5.33 25.06 18.68
N VAL A 502 4.59 25.98 18.06
CA VAL A 502 3.99 25.76 16.73
C VAL A 502 5.05 25.47 15.68
N HIS A 503 6.13 26.24 15.66
CA HIS A 503 7.25 26.06 14.73
C HIS A 503 7.96 24.72 14.94
N HIS A 504 8.25 24.37 16.20
CA HIS A 504 8.91 23.13 16.57
C HIS A 504 8.07 21.91 16.15
N ILE A 505 6.78 21.86 16.50
CA ILE A 505 5.90 20.76 16.07
C ILE A 505 5.84 20.67 14.54
N GLY A 506 5.70 21.81 13.85
CA GLY A 506 5.75 21.85 12.39
C GLY A 506 7.06 21.30 11.82
N ALA A 507 8.21 21.65 12.40
CA ALA A 507 9.52 21.14 11.99
C ALA A 507 9.65 19.63 12.25
N THR A 508 9.33 19.15 13.46
CA THR A 508 9.40 17.73 13.83
C THR A 508 8.51 16.86 12.94
N LEU A 509 7.32 17.32 12.56
CA LEU A 509 6.45 16.59 11.63
C LEU A 509 7.00 16.53 10.20
N ASN A 510 7.74 17.54 9.75
CA ASN A 510 8.50 17.45 8.49
C ASN A 510 9.66 16.44 8.62
N ASP A 511 10.43 16.48 9.72
CA ASP A 511 11.51 15.51 9.96
C ASP A 511 10.98 14.06 10.08
N TRP A 512 9.73 13.88 10.53
CA TRP A 512 9.05 12.58 10.58
C TRP A 512 8.53 12.13 9.21
N ALA A 513 8.15 13.06 8.32
CA ALA A 513 7.65 12.72 6.99
C ALA A 513 8.62 11.83 6.19
N ASP A 514 9.92 12.11 6.29
CA ASP A 514 10.99 11.39 5.59
C ASP A 514 11.39 10.05 6.26
N MET A 515 10.81 9.71 7.43
CA MET A 515 11.16 8.46 8.11
C MET A 515 10.52 7.25 7.41
N PRO A 516 11.25 6.12 7.20
CA PRO A 516 10.76 4.97 6.44
C PRO A 516 9.41 4.43 6.89
N PHE A 517 9.12 4.50 8.20
CA PHE A 517 7.84 4.09 8.76
C PHE A 517 6.66 4.95 8.29
N TYR A 518 6.82 6.28 8.23
CA TYR A 518 5.73 7.17 7.81
C TYR A 518 5.59 7.21 6.28
N VAL A 519 6.67 6.94 5.52
CA VAL A 519 6.59 6.64 4.08
C VAL A 519 5.83 5.33 3.83
N GLU A 520 6.07 4.27 4.63
CA GLU A 520 5.28 3.02 4.61
C GLU A 520 3.80 3.30 4.92
N MET A 521 3.50 4.19 5.89
CA MET A 521 2.12 4.57 6.19
C MET A 521 1.46 5.37 5.06
N GLN A 522 2.21 6.24 4.36
CA GLN A 522 1.69 6.95 3.19
C GLN A 522 1.34 5.97 2.06
N TYR A 523 2.20 4.98 1.79
CA TYR A 523 1.89 3.89 0.86
C TYR A 523 0.58 3.19 1.22
N TYR A 524 0.41 2.75 2.47
CA TYR A 524 -0.86 2.10 2.87
C TYR A 524 -2.06 3.03 2.80
N ARG A 525 -1.90 4.34 3.07
CA ARG A 525 -2.98 5.34 2.97
C ARG A 525 -3.45 5.52 1.53
N GLU A 526 -2.53 5.50 0.57
CA GLU A 526 -2.86 5.54 -0.86
C GLU A 526 -3.58 4.25 -1.31
N GLN A 527 -3.07 3.08 -0.93
CA GLN A 527 -3.75 1.80 -1.21
C GLN A 527 -5.17 1.75 -0.60
N PHE A 528 -5.31 2.18 0.65
CA PHE A 528 -6.61 2.27 1.32
C PHE A 528 -7.58 3.21 0.59
N SER A 529 -7.10 4.38 0.16
CA SER A 529 -7.91 5.35 -0.57
C SER A 529 -8.42 4.77 -1.90
N ASN A 530 -7.53 4.11 -2.66
CA ASN A 530 -7.89 3.43 -3.91
C ASN A 530 -8.94 2.33 -3.69
N ILE A 531 -8.77 1.48 -2.67
CA ILE A 531 -9.73 0.42 -2.31
C ILE A 531 -11.08 1.02 -1.92
N HIS A 532 -11.08 2.03 -1.05
CA HIS A 532 -12.30 2.64 -0.53
C HIS A 532 -13.08 3.40 -1.59
N GLU A 533 -12.41 4.05 -2.55
CA GLU A 533 -13.06 4.67 -3.72
C GLU A 533 -13.68 3.62 -4.65
N GLN A 534 -12.98 2.52 -4.94
CA GLN A 534 -13.54 1.42 -5.74
C GLN A 534 -14.79 0.81 -5.09
N GLN A 535 -14.75 0.55 -3.78
CA GLN A 535 -15.89 0.01 -3.05
C GLN A 535 -17.06 1.01 -3.01
N LYS A 536 -16.80 2.31 -2.78
CA LYS A 536 -17.83 3.36 -2.91
C LYS A 536 -18.48 3.38 -4.29
N MET A 537 -17.71 3.26 -5.37
CA MET A 537 -18.26 3.19 -6.73
C MET A 537 -19.15 1.96 -6.94
N VAL A 538 -18.78 0.80 -6.40
CA VAL A 538 -19.60 -0.41 -6.46
C VAL A 538 -20.92 -0.24 -5.68
N THR A 539 -20.88 0.32 -4.47
CA THR A 539 -22.08 0.57 -3.65
C THR A 539 -23.01 1.61 -4.28
N VAL A 540 -22.47 2.66 -4.89
CA VAL A 540 -23.24 3.66 -5.65
C VAL A 540 -23.84 3.06 -6.93
N ALA A 541 -23.11 2.17 -7.63
CA ALA A 541 -23.64 1.46 -8.79
C ALA A 541 -24.79 0.51 -8.40
N ALA A 542 -24.67 -0.21 -7.28
CA ALA A 542 -25.70 -1.10 -6.76
C ALA A 542 -26.98 -0.34 -6.33
N SER A 543 -26.84 0.78 -5.62
CA SER A 543 -27.97 1.61 -5.18
C SER A 543 -28.67 2.34 -6.32
N ASN A 544 -27.96 2.77 -7.37
CA ASN A 544 -28.57 3.34 -8.59
C ASN A 544 -29.48 2.35 -9.36
N THR A 545 -29.48 1.06 -9.02
CA THR A 545 -30.47 0.09 -9.55
C THR A 545 -31.86 0.23 -8.89
N GLN A 546 -32.01 1.03 -7.82
CA GLN A 546 -33.29 1.33 -7.19
C GLN A 546 -33.50 2.83 -6.90
N THR A 547 -34.37 3.44 -7.72
CA THR A 547 -35.04 4.74 -7.55
C THR A 547 -34.24 6.04 -7.79
N ASN A 548 -34.76 6.86 -8.72
CA ASN A 548 -34.41 8.27 -8.89
C ASN A 548 -35.06 9.12 -7.78
N THR A 549 -34.35 10.13 -7.25
CA THR A 549 -34.67 11.59 -7.39
C THR A 549 -33.82 12.47 -6.47
N THR A 550 -33.24 13.57 -7.01
CA THR A 550 -32.87 14.87 -6.37
C THR A 550 -31.94 14.86 -5.13
N SER A 551 -31.04 15.82 -4.90
CA SER A 551 -30.56 17.00 -5.66
C SER A 551 -29.22 17.46 -5.07
N SER A 552 -28.40 18.18 -5.85
CA SER A 552 -27.12 18.75 -5.40
C SER A 552 -27.27 19.92 -4.41
N ASP A 553 -26.37 20.01 -3.43
CA ASP A 553 -25.78 21.28 -2.96
C ASP A 553 -24.49 21.00 -2.16
N ASP A 554 -23.56 21.98 -2.14
CA ASP A 554 -22.21 21.89 -1.60
C ASP A 554 -22.12 21.92 -0.06
N LEU A 555 -21.12 21.24 0.53
CA LEU A 555 -19.96 21.92 1.15
C LEU A 555 -18.84 20.95 1.56
N SER A 556 -17.60 21.31 1.23
CA SER A 556 -16.38 20.67 1.74
C SER A 556 -15.92 21.27 3.08
N THR A 557 -14.93 20.62 3.69
CA THR A 557 -14.05 21.15 4.78
C THR A 557 -14.49 20.90 6.24
N PHE A 558 -14.49 19.64 6.69
CA PHE A 558 -14.11 19.24 8.07
C PHE A 558 -13.57 17.80 8.06
N SER A 559 -12.68 17.47 9.01
CA SER A 559 -12.15 16.11 9.18
C SER A 559 -13.21 15.21 9.84
N PRO A 560 -13.57 14.04 9.26
CA PRO A 560 -14.72 13.24 9.73
C PRO A 560 -14.40 12.25 10.87
N PHE A 561 -13.14 12.15 11.31
CA PHE A 561 -12.67 11.00 12.10
C PHE A 561 -13.31 10.82 13.51
N ALA A 562 -13.83 11.90 14.11
CA ALA A 562 -14.41 11.85 15.46
C ALA A 562 -15.90 11.42 15.50
N GLN A 563 -16.64 11.50 14.39
CA GLN A 563 -18.09 11.29 14.39
C GLN A 563 -18.53 9.87 13.98
N ASP A 564 -17.75 9.16 13.17
CA ASP A 564 -18.14 7.84 12.64
C ASP A 564 -18.23 6.72 13.69
N MET A 565 -17.46 6.77 14.78
CA MET A 565 -17.41 5.66 15.75
C MET A 565 -18.43 5.74 16.91
N LEU A 566 -19.08 6.89 17.12
CA LEU A 566 -19.94 7.12 18.30
C LEU A 566 -21.26 7.83 18.00
N ASN A 567 -21.49 8.33 16.77
CA ASN A 567 -22.65 9.16 16.46
C ASN A 567 -23.62 8.48 15.47
N THR A 568 -24.89 8.37 15.85
CA THR A 568 -25.93 7.61 15.11
C THR A 568 -26.48 8.32 13.85
N SER A 569 -25.67 9.19 13.21
CA SER A 569 -26.09 10.08 12.13
C SER A 569 -25.32 9.91 10.81
N VAL A 570 -24.40 8.94 10.73
CA VAL A 570 -23.69 8.58 9.50
C VAL A 570 -24.47 7.48 8.79
N ALA A 571 -24.56 7.53 7.46
CA ALA A 571 -25.27 6.51 6.69
C ALA A 571 -24.59 5.13 6.89
N PRO A 572 -25.33 4.08 7.30
CA PRO A 572 -24.73 2.77 7.65
C PRO A 572 -23.80 2.20 6.58
N ASP A 573 -24.16 2.39 5.31
CA ASP A 573 -23.44 1.87 4.16
C ASP A 573 -22.03 2.48 4.00
N ALA A 574 -21.83 3.72 4.46
CA ALA A 574 -20.53 4.40 4.38
C ALA A 574 -19.53 3.87 5.42
N THR A 575 -20.01 3.58 6.64
CA THR A 575 -19.20 2.97 7.70
C THR A 575 -18.85 1.53 7.35
N LEU A 576 -19.80 0.75 6.81
CA LEU A 576 -19.55 -0.61 6.31
C LEU A 576 -18.49 -0.63 5.20
N ALA A 577 -18.64 0.19 4.15
CA ALA A 577 -17.63 0.29 3.08
C ALA A 577 -16.25 0.76 3.57
N ARG A 578 -16.17 1.47 4.69
CA ARG A 578 -14.89 1.85 5.31
C ARG A 578 -14.25 0.67 6.05
N MET A 579 -15.05 -0.15 6.74
CA MET A 579 -14.59 -1.37 7.41
C MET A 579 -14.13 -2.42 6.39
N ASP A 580 -14.93 -2.67 5.35
CA ASP A 580 -14.59 -3.58 4.25
C ASP A 580 -13.29 -3.16 3.53
N ALA A 581 -13.03 -1.85 3.41
CA ALA A 581 -11.77 -1.35 2.84
C ALA A 581 -10.56 -1.66 3.72
N PHE A 582 -10.68 -1.55 5.05
CA PHE A 582 -9.61 -1.93 5.98
C PHE A 582 -9.36 -3.45 5.98
N ASP A 583 -10.41 -4.26 5.96
CA ASP A 583 -10.28 -5.72 5.88
C ASP A 583 -9.66 -6.16 4.54
N THR A 584 -10.05 -5.53 3.44
CA THR A 584 -9.42 -5.73 2.12
C THR A 584 -7.94 -5.36 2.14
N LEU A 585 -7.59 -4.20 2.71
CA LEU A 585 -6.19 -3.76 2.86
C LEU A 585 -5.37 -4.77 3.69
N ASN A 586 -5.92 -5.25 4.80
CA ASN A 586 -5.29 -6.21 5.71
C ASN A 586 -5.03 -7.58 5.05
N VAL A 587 -5.92 -8.04 4.18
CA VAL A 587 -5.81 -9.36 3.54
C VAL A 587 -4.96 -9.31 2.25
N HIS A 588 -4.99 -8.21 1.50
CA HIS A 588 -4.44 -8.15 0.15
C HIS A 588 -3.21 -7.25 -0.04
N THR A 589 -2.76 -6.52 0.99
CA THR A 589 -1.60 -5.63 0.87
C THR A 589 -0.36 -6.27 1.51
N GLU A 590 0.59 -6.68 0.67
CA GLU A 590 1.91 -7.12 1.14
C GLU A 590 2.78 -5.92 1.60
N VAL A 591 3.84 -6.22 2.35
CA VAL A 591 4.83 -5.21 2.77
C VAL A 591 5.49 -4.58 1.53
N PRO A 592 5.49 -3.25 1.38
CA PRO A 592 6.00 -2.61 0.17
C PRO A 592 7.51 -2.81 0.03
N SER A 593 7.94 -3.02 -1.22
CA SER A 593 9.35 -3.05 -1.60
C SER A 593 9.98 -1.64 -1.57
N THR A 594 11.31 -1.58 -1.46
CA THR A 594 12.06 -0.32 -1.47
C THR A 594 11.82 0.53 -2.72
N GLU A 595 11.59 -0.10 -3.88
CA GLU A 595 11.30 0.59 -5.14
C GLU A 595 9.93 1.28 -5.06
N GLN A 596 8.88 0.58 -4.62
CA GLN A 596 7.55 1.16 -4.42
C GLN A 596 7.56 2.31 -3.39
N LEU A 597 8.34 2.19 -2.31
CA LEU A 597 8.48 3.28 -1.33
C LEU A 597 9.21 4.51 -1.90
N SER A 598 10.03 4.36 -2.94
CA SER A 598 10.70 5.48 -3.61
C SER A 598 9.84 6.20 -4.65
N GLU A 599 8.72 5.61 -5.06
CA GLU A 599 7.74 6.21 -5.97
C GLU A 599 6.65 7.01 -5.24
N ILE A 600 6.52 6.85 -3.91
CA ILE A 600 5.54 7.57 -3.09
C ILE A 600 5.82 9.07 -3.06
N THR A 601 4.76 9.87 -3.21
CA THR A 601 4.83 11.34 -3.22
C THR A 601 3.98 11.95 -2.12
N GLY A 602 4.54 12.90 -1.39
CA GLY A 602 3.88 13.57 -0.27
C GLY A 602 4.01 12.80 1.04
N SER A 603 3.35 13.30 2.08
CA SER A 603 3.45 12.79 3.45
C SER A 603 2.08 12.66 4.11
N VAL A 604 1.96 11.69 5.01
CA VAL A 604 0.81 11.56 5.91
C VAL A 604 0.54 12.83 6.73
N PHE A 605 1.57 13.65 6.97
CA PHE A 605 1.51 14.87 7.77
C PHE A 605 1.24 16.16 6.98
N ASP A 606 1.22 16.15 5.64
CA ASP A 606 1.20 17.37 4.81
C ASP A 606 0.07 18.35 5.18
N GLU A 607 -1.15 17.83 5.38
CA GLU A 607 -2.32 18.65 5.77
C GLU A 607 -2.14 19.31 7.14
N ILE A 608 -1.60 18.57 8.12
CA ILE A 608 -1.34 19.08 9.47
C ILE A 608 -0.21 20.10 9.45
N VAL A 609 0.90 19.80 8.77
CA VAL A 609 2.04 20.71 8.58
C VAL A 609 1.57 22.02 7.92
N GLN A 610 0.70 21.94 6.91
CA GLN A 610 0.12 23.12 6.26
C GLN A 610 -0.70 23.97 7.25
N LYS A 611 -1.54 23.34 8.07
CA LYS A 611 -2.35 24.03 9.10
C LYS A 611 -1.48 24.69 10.19
N TYR A 612 -0.42 24.03 10.67
CA TYR A 612 0.53 24.61 11.62
C TYR A 612 1.33 25.77 10.99
N THR A 613 1.79 25.59 9.76
CA THR A 613 2.49 26.63 8.98
C THR A 613 1.62 27.87 8.75
N TYR A 614 0.30 27.69 8.59
CA TYR A 614 -0.64 28.81 8.50
C TYR A 614 -0.70 29.61 9.81
N ILE A 615 -0.76 28.91 10.95
CA ILE A 615 -0.77 29.54 12.29
C ILE A 615 0.54 30.28 12.55
N GLU A 616 1.69 29.66 12.26
CA GLU A 616 3.01 30.30 12.34
C GLU A 616 3.02 31.64 11.59
N LYS A 617 2.60 31.63 10.31
CA LYS A 617 2.58 32.82 9.45
C LYS A 617 1.63 33.91 9.94
N ASP A 618 0.45 33.54 10.47
CA ASP A 618 -0.48 34.51 11.06
C ASP A 618 0.09 35.12 12.35
N MET A 619 0.65 34.29 13.24
CA MET A 619 1.26 34.74 14.49
C MET A 619 2.46 35.66 14.27
N VAL A 620 3.36 35.33 13.34
CA VAL A 620 4.50 36.19 12.95
C VAL A 620 4.01 37.54 12.41
N LYS A 621 2.97 37.56 11.56
CA LYS A 621 2.38 38.80 11.04
C LYS A 621 1.74 39.64 12.14
N ASN A 622 1.02 39.01 13.07
CA ASN A 622 0.41 39.68 14.22
C ASN A 622 1.47 40.36 15.10
N LEU A 623 2.58 39.67 15.39
CA LEU A 623 3.71 40.26 16.12
C LEU A 623 4.34 41.44 15.37
N ALA A 624 4.63 41.27 14.07
CA ALA A 624 5.18 42.34 13.25
C ALA A 624 4.25 43.58 13.23
N SER A 625 2.94 43.36 13.10
CA SER A 625 1.93 44.41 13.16
C SER A 625 1.84 45.08 14.53
N TYR A 626 2.03 44.34 15.64
CA TYR A 626 2.06 44.91 16.99
C TYR A 626 3.26 45.83 17.17
N VAL A 627 4.48 45.35 16.85
CA VAL A 627 5.72 46.14 16.89
C VAL A 627 5.59 47.39 16.03
N PHE A 628 5.11 47.23 14.80
CA PHE A 628 4.95 48.33 13.87
C PHE A 628 3.89 49.35 14.32
N THR A 629 2.83 48.93 15.01
CA THR A 629 1.79 49.86 15.52
C THR A 629 2.36 50.85 16.53
N GLU A 630 3.18 50.40 17.50
CA GLU A 630 3.80 51.32 18.46
C GLU A 630 4.87 52.20 17.78
N VAL A 631 5.71 51.61 16.93
CA VAL A 631 6.71 52.32 16.11
C VAL A 631 6.05 53.42 15.27
N ARG A 632 4.90 53.15 14.65
CA ARG A 632 4.09 54.13 13.90
C ARG A 632 3.57 55.25 14.79
N ALA A 633 3.14 54.95 16.01
CA ALA A 633 2.73 55.96 16.99
C ALA A 633 3.91 56.87 17.38
N ARG A 634 5.09 56.31 17.67
CA ARG A 634 6.30 57.08 17.99
C ARG A 634 6.87 57.85 16.80
N SER A 635 6.59 57.47 15.56
CA SER A 635 7.01 58.20 14.34
C SER A 635 6.37 59.60 14.19
N GLN A 636 5.34 59.92 14.97
CA GLN A 636 4.50 61.10 14.74
C GLN A 636 5.23 62.45 14.78
N PRO A 637 6.21 62.70 15.68
CA PRO A 637 6.99 63.93 15.66
C PRO A 637 7.85 64.05 14.40
N TYR A 638 8.57 62.98 14.04
CA TYR A 638 9.45 62.93 12.87
C TYR A 638 8.74 63.23 11.55
N ARG A 639 7.52 62.71 11.38
CA ARG A 639 6.68 63.01 10.20
C ARG A 639 6.34 64.50 10.04
N ARG A 640 6.46 65.31 11.09
CA ARG A 640 6.13 66.74 11.14
C ARG A 640 7.36 67.66 11.17
N ASP A 641 8.56 67.11 11.02
CA ASP A 641 9.78 67.91 10.98
C ASP A 641 9.80 68.86 9.78
N LYS A 642 10.44 70.02 9.94
CA LYS A 642 10.47 71.08 8.93
C LYS A 642 11.59 70.84 7.91
N TRP A 643 11.48 69.76 7.14
CA TRP A 643 12.45 69.30 6.13
C TRP A 643 12.87 70.35 5.08
N PHE A 644 12.10 71.42 4.91
CA PHE A 644 12.39 72.55 4.02
C PHE A 644 13.10 73.73 4.71
N ASN A 645 13.06 73.86 6.04
CA ASN A 645 13.42 75.08 6.78
C ASN A 645 14.66 74.90 7.68
N THR A 646 15.77 74.53 7.07
CA THR A 646 17.08 74.34 7.71
C THR A 646 18.01 75.53 7.38
N ASN A 647 18.10 76.50 8.28
CA ASN A 647 18.74 77.81 8.06
C ASN A 647 20.29 77.82 8.18
N ASN A 648 20.98 76.69 7.97
CA ASN A 648 22.43 76.62 8.12
C ASN A 648 23.16 76.49 6.77
N GLU A 649 24.06 77.42 6.50
CA GLU A 649 24.95 77.42 5.31
C GLU A 649 26.13 76.44 5.44
N VAL A 650 26.19 75.65 6.53
CA VAL A 650 27.19 74.60 6.76
C VAL A 650 26.50 73.26 6.95
N ILE A 651 26.65 72.36 5.97
CA ILE A 651 26.05 71.02 5.97
C ILE A 651 26.97 70.05 6.72
N SER A 652 26.97 70.15 8.05
CA SER A 652 27.68 69.20 8.93
C SER A 652 26.66 68.48 9.82
N VAL A 653 26.03 67.43 9.27
CA VAL A 653 25.13 66.56 10.05
C VAL A 653 25.97 65.55 10.83
N THR A 654 25.90 65.62 12.17
CA THR A 654 26.69 64.78 13.09
C THR A 654 25.85 63.85 13.95
N GLU A 655 24.55 64.10 14.09
CA GLU A 655 23.64 63.40 14.99
C GLU A 655 22.29 63.09 14.30
N PRO A 656 21.57 62.03 14.71
CA PRO A 656 20.21 61.76 14.24
C PRO A 656 19.23 62.84 14.70
N SER A 657 18.14 63.03 13.94
CA SER A 657 17.08 63.97 14.31
C SER A 657 16.47 63.61 15.69
N PRO A 658 16.41 64.52 16.68
CA PRO A 658 15.89 64.20 18.03
C PRO A 658 14.45 63.66 18.04
N SER A 659 13.70 63.98 17.00
CA SER A 659 12.33 63.54 16.67
C SER A 659 12.22 62.08 16.21
N ILE A 660 13.28 61.45 15.66
CA ILE A 660 13.28 60.01 15.31
C ILE A 660 13.75 59.12 16.46
N CYS A 661 14.49 59.67 17.44
CA CYS A 661 15.01 58.88 18.57
C CYS A 661 13.94 58.05 19.32
N PRO A 662 12.72 58.55 19.61
CA PRO A 662 11.66 57.75 20.24
C PRO A 662 11.18 56.55 19.40
N LEU A 663 11.29 56.63 18.07
CA LEU A 663 11.00 55.52 17.17
C LEU A 663 12.12 54.47 17.24
N PHE A 664 13.38 54.91 17.18
CA PHE A 664 14.52 53.98 17.28
C PHE A 664 14.55 53.25 18.61
N GLU A 665 14.30 53.94 19.71
CA GLU A 665 14.29 53.33 21.05
C GLU A 665 13.23 52.22 21.18
N VAL A 666 12.00 52.46 20.70
CA VAL A 666 10.94 51.42 20.71
C VAL A 666 11.28 50.28 19.77
N LEU A 667 11.77 50.57 18.56
CA LEU A 667 12.11 49.54 17.58
C LEU A 667 13.22 48.61 18.08
N VAL A 668 14.31 49.17 18.61
CA VAL A 668 15.44 48.44 19.19
C VAL A 668 14.95 47.55 20.34
N ARG A 669 14.25 48.12 21.32
CA ARG A 669 13.76 47.38 22.50
C ARG A 669 12.89 46.18 22.11
N HIS A 670 11.95 46.38 21.20
CA HIS A 670 11.02 45.33 20.77
C HIS A 670 11.72 44.25 19.93
N LEU A 671 12.66 44.61 19.06
CA LEU A 671 13.43 43.63 18.28
C LEU A 671 14.38 42.80 19.16
N HIS A 672 15.01 43.39 20.18
CA HIS A 672 15.81 42.60 21.14
C HIS A 672 14.93 41.66 21.97
N ALA A 673 13.83 42.15 22.56
CA ALA A 673 12.92 41.31 23.35
C ALA A 673 12.38 40.12 22.54
N LEU A 674 12.07 40.32 21.25
CA LEU A 674 11.64 39.24 20.35
C LEU A 674 12.77 38.32 19.90
N ARG A 675 14.00 38.81 19.79
CA ARG A 675 15.18 37.99 19.47
C ARG A 675 15.53 37.03 20.60
N ASP A 676 15.35 37.47 21.84
CA ASP A 676 15.68 36.68 23.03
C ASP A 676 14.65 35.58 23.31
N VAL A 677 13.43 35.70 22.75
CA VAL A 677 12.32 34.74 22.94
C VAL A 677 12.06 33.87 21.71
N LEU A 678 12.15 34.40 20.48
CA LEU A 678 11.76 33.66 19.27
C LEU A 678 12.90 32.81 18.68
N ALA A 679 12.53 31.63 18.18
CA ALA A 679 13.42 30.79 17.39
C ALA A 679 14.05 31.56 16.22
N THR A 680 15.32 31.27 15.90
CA THR A 680 16.11 32.07 14.94
C THR A 680 15.42 32.23 13.57
N ARG A 681 14.72 31.20 13.09
CA ARG A 681 13.95 31.25 11.83
C ARG A 681 12.74 32.19 11.92
N LEU A 682 12.00 32.14 13.02
CA LEU A 682 10.81 32.96 13.27
C LEU A 682 11.19 34.44 13.42
N PHE A 683 12.21 34.74 14.22
CA PHE A 683 12.76 36.08 14.34
C PHE A 683 13.20 36.63 12.97
N THR A 684 13.85 35.80 12.15
CA THR A 684 14.29 36.16 10.79
C THR A 684 13.14 36.48 9.83
N GLN A 685 11.98 35.83 9.98
CA GLN A 685 10.77 36.21 9.24
C GLN A 685 10.20 37.54 9.78
N LEU A 686 10.11 37.68 11.11
CA LEU A 686 9.51 38.83 11.78
C LEU A 686 10.24 40.14 11.46
N TRP A 687 11.56 40.24 11.65
CA TRP A 687 12.24 41.52 11.47
C TRP A 687 12.21 41.99 10.02
N LYS A 688 12.13 41.07 9.04
CA LYS A 688 11.99 41.40 7.62
C LYS A 688 10.64 42.04 7.32
N LEU A 689 9.55 41.53 7.89
CA LEU A 689 8.22 42.15 7.80
C LEU A 689 8.21 43.54 8.45
N VAL A 690 8.81 43.68 9.64
CA VAL A 690 8.93 44.98 10.32
C VAL A 690 9.75 45.98 9.49
N ALA A 691 10.84 45.54 8.85
CA ALA A 691 11.65 46.37 7.96
C ALA A 691 10.88 46.79 6.69
N GLU A 692 10.08 45.89 6.10
CA GLU A 692 9.24 46.17 4.93
C GLU A 692 8.12 47.18 5.25
N GLU A 693 7.41 47.00 6.36
CA GLU A 693 6.41 47.97 6.87
C GLU A 693 7.04 49.34 7.16
N LEU A 694 8.21 49.37 7.83
CA LEU A 694 8.94 50.61 8.10
C LEU A 694 9.42 51.32 6.83
N ASN A 695 9.95 50.58 5.86
CA ASN A 695 10.37 51.08 4.56
C ASN A 695 9.20 51.77 3.85
N LYS A 696 8.06 51.08 3.77
CA LYS A 696 6.84 51.64 3.18
C LYS A 696 6.35 52.87 3.93
N HIS A 697 6.27 52.81 5.26
CA HIS A 697 5.78 53.91 6.11
C HIS A 697 6.65 55.17 6.01
N ILE A 698 7.97 55.04 6.06
CA ILE A 698 8.89 56.19 5.94
C ILE A 698 8.81 56.78 4.52
N TYR A 699 8.71 55.94 3.49
CA TYR A 699 8.50 56.41 2.13
C TYR A 699 7.17 57.17 1.97
N GLU A 700 6.05 56.58 2.37
CA GLU A 700 4.71 57.14 2.16
C GLU A 700 4.39 58.33 3.07
N GLU A 701 4.87 58.33 4.32
CA GLU A 701 4.49 59.31 5.35
C GLU A 701 5.58 60.31 5.77
N VAL A 702 6.86 60.07 5.43
CA VAL A 702 7.94 61.05 5.62
C VAL A 702 8.38 61.61 4.28
N VAL A 703 8.79 60.77 3.33
CA VAL A 703 9.33 61.22 2.04
C VAL A 703 8.25 61.88 1.20
N LEU A 704 7.14 61.19 0.89
CA LEU A 704 6.13 61.71 -0.04
C LEU A 704 5.24 62.84 0.52
N GLN A 705 5.17 63.01 1.86
CA GLN A 705 4.36 64.07 2.48
C GLN A 705 5.11 65.39 2.70
N ASN A 706 6.43 65.43 2.46
CA ASN A 706 7.26 66.59 2.79
C ASN A 706 8.01 67.14 1.58
N HIS A 707 8.52 68.37 1.73
CA HIS A 707 9.45 68.97 0.79
C HIS A 707 10.82 69.15 1.44
N PHE A 708 11.87 68.81 0.71
CA PHE A 708 13.23 68.73 1.25
C PHE A 708 14.12 69.85 0.73
N SER A 709 14.81 70.52 1.66
CA SER A 709 16.00 71.31 1.36
C SER A 709 17.22 70.39 1.15
N GLU A 710 18.34 70.96 0.71
CA GLU A 710 19.61 70.22 0.57
C GLU A 710 20.11 69.68 1.92
N ALA A 711 20.01 70.47 2.99
CA ALA A 711 20.39 70.05 4.34
C ALA A 711 19.33 69.12 4.98
N GLY A 712 18.04 69.27 4.68
CA GLY A 712 17.00 68.33 5.10
C GLY A 712 17.15 66.96 4.45
N ALA A 713 17.49 66.92 3.16
CA ALA A 713 17.85 65.68 2.46
C ALA A 713 19.13 65.04 3.04
N ALA A 714 20.12 65.84 3.42
CA ALA A 714 21.32 65.36 4.11
C ALA A 714 21.02 64.81 5.52
N GLN A 715 20.10 65.42 6.27
CA GLN A 715 19.64 64.91 7.57
C GLN A 715 18.90 63.58 7.42
N LEU A 716 17.93 63.48 6.49
CA LEU A 716 17.24 62.22 6.22
C LEU A 716 18.23 61.11 5.82
N LYS A 717 19.24 61.45 5.00
CA LYS A 717 20.32 60.52 4.65
C LYS A 717 21.08 60.04 5.88
N PHE A 718 21.40 60.93 6.82
CA PHE A 718 22.06 60.56 8.07
C PHE A 718 21.16 59.68 8.93
N ASP A 719 19.92 60.09 9.19
CA ASP A 719 18.94 59.35 10.00
C ASP A 719 18.76 57.92 9.49
N MET A 720 18.71 57.72 8.16
CA MET A 720 18.56 56.38 7.57
C MET A 720 19.88 55.58 7.59
N THR A 721 20.99 56.15 7.12
CA THR A 721 22.26 55.42 6.92
C THR A 721 23.10 55.27 8.19
N ARG A 722 22.88 56.11 9.21
CA ARG A 722 23.58 56.10 10.50
C ARG A 722 22.67 55.80 11.70
N GLY A 723 21.34 55.94 11.53
CA GLY A 723 20.34 55.57 12.54
C GLY A 723 19.62 54.26 12.22
N LEU A 724 18.68 54.30 11.27
CA LEU A 724 17.73 53.21 11.03
C LEU A 724 18.39 51.92 10.51
N PHE A 725 19.20 51.99 9.44
CA PHE A 725 19.76 50.79 8.83
C PHE A 725 20.70 50.04 9.79
N PRO A 726 21.60 50.71 10.56
CA PRO A 726 22.41 50.05 11.58
C PRO A 726 21.65 49.23 12.63
N ILE A 727 20.40 49.58 12.99
CA ILE A 727 19.59 48.79 13.94
C ILE A 727 19.38 47.35 13.43
N PHE A 728 19.23 47.17 12.11
CA PHE A 728 19.10 45.85 11.49
C PHE A 728 20.46 45.22 11.13
N GLY A 729 21.57 45.95 11.32
CA GLY A 729 22.93 45.48 11.04
C GLY A 729 23.37 44.30 11.93
N GLU A 730 22.74 44.13 13.10
CA GLU A 730 22.93 42.94 13.94
C GLU A 730 22.30 41.67 13.34
N PHE A 731 21.32 41.81 12.44
CA PHE A 731 20.53 40.69 11.90
C PHE A 731 20.84 40.39 10.43
N THR A 732 21.47 41.34 9.72
CA THR A 732 21.86 41.16 8.32
C THR A 732 23.04 42.05 7.92
N GLN A 733 23.90 41.56 7.03
CA GLN A 733 25.09 42.29 6.56
C GLN A 733 24.77 43.50 5.65
N LYS A 734 23.55 43.58 5.09
CA LYS A 734 23.12 44.63 4.16
C LYS A 734 21.69 45.11 4.49
N PRO A 735 21.49 45.75 5.65
CA PRO A 735 20.16 46.15 6.13
C PRO A 735 19.46 47.09 5.15
N GLU A 736 20.20 47.94 4.45
CA GLU A 736 19.68 48.89 3.47
C GLU A 736 18.93 48.22 2.30
N ASN A 737 19.14 46.92 2.04
CA ASN A 737 18.44 46.19 0.98
C ASN A 737 16.98 45.82 1.33
N TYR A 738 16.60 45.97 2.61
CA TYR A 738 15.21 45.83 3.07
C TYR A 738 14.46 47.19 3.08
N PHE A 739 15.20 48.30 2.94
CA PHE A 739 14.69 49.67 2.90
C PHE A 739 14.77 50.27 1.50
N LYS A 740 14.26 49.55 0.50
CA LYS A 740 14.49 49.81 -0.93
C LYS A 740 14.01 51.20 -1.35
N GLU A 741 12.73 51.49 -1.18
CA GLU A 741 12.10 52.77 -1.52
C GLU A 741 12.76 53.94 -0.77
N VAL A 742 13.05 53.77 0.52
CA VAL A 742 13.68 54.82 1.34
C VAL A 742 15.13 55.07 0.91
N LYS A 743 15.92 54.01 0.70
CA LYS A 743 17.32 54.07 0.24
C LYS A 743 17.42 54.79 -1.10
N GLU A 744 16.63 54.38 -2.08
CA GLU A 744 16.66 54.99 -3.41
C GLU A 744 16.08 56.42 -3.41
N SER A 745 15.11 56.71 -2.54
CA SER A 745 14.63 58.09 -2.33
C SER A 745 15.70 59.00 -1.73
N VAL A 746 16.45 58.52 -0.74
CA VAL A 746 17.58 59.24 -0.14
C VAL A 746 18.69 59.52 -1.18
N ILE A 747 18.93 58.60 -2.11
CA ILE A 747 19.84 58.85 -3.25
C ILE A 747 19.29 60.01 -4.10
N LEU A 748 18.05 59.91 -4.60
CA LEU A 748 17.42 60.94 -5.45
C LEU A 748 17.38 62.34 -4.80
N LEU A 749 17.04 62.40 -3.52
CA LEU A 749 16.99 63.64 -2.75
C LEU A 749 18.37 64.29 -2.57
N THR A 750 19.44 63.47 -2.49
CA THR A 750 20.83 63.95 -2.29
C THR A 750 21.66 64.02 -3.58
N LEU A 751 21.09 63.74 -4.76
CA LEU A 751 21.77 63.93 -6.04
C LEU A 751 22.19 65.40 -6.27
N PRO A 752 23.35 65.67 -6.89
CA PRO A 752 23.73 67.01 -7.32
C PRO A 752 22.65 67.65 -8.20
N ARG A 753 22.39 68.96 -8.01
CA ARG A 753 21.34 69.68 -8.74
C ARG A 753 21.39 69.50 -10.28
N PRO A 754 22.56 69.56 -10.96
CA PRO A 754 22.62 69.34 -12.41
C PRO A 754 22.18 67.92 -12.82
N THR A 755 22.59 66.90 -12.06
CA THR A 755 22.20 65.50 -12.28
C THR A 755 20.70 65.28 -12.09
N GLY A 756 20.11 65.88 -11.04
CA GLY A 756 18.67 65.81 -10.79
C GLY A 756 17.84 66.47 -11.90
N ILE A 757 18.31 67.58 -12.47
CA ILE A 757 17.66 68.25 -13.61
C ILE A 757 17.75 67.37 -14.86
N LEU A 758 18.92 66.79 -15.16
CA LEU A 758 19.13 65.93 -16.32
C LEU A 758 18.24 64.67 -16.28
N LEU A 759 18.08 64.05 -15.12
CA LEU A 759 17.15 62.92 -14.93
C LEU A 759 15.69 63.33 -15.18
N ARG A 760 15.25 64.49 -14.65
CA ARG A 760 13.87 64.97 -14.88
C ARG A 760 13.62 65.30 -16.35
N GLU A 761 14.57 65.90 -17.06
CA GLU A 761 14.41 66.14 -18.50
C GLU A 761 14.40 64.81 -19.27
N THR A 762 15.22 63.83 -18.87
CA THR A 762 15.17 62.45 -19.42
C THR A 762 13.80 61.81 -19.22
N PHE A 763 13.17 61.95 -18.05
CA PHE A 763 11.82 61.44 -17.78
C PHE A 763 10.74 62.20 -18.57
N ARG A 764 10.89 63.52 -18.71
CA ARG A 764 9.99 64.39 -19.47
C ARG A 764 10.00 64.05 -20.95
N MET A 765 11.19 63.94 -21.56
CA MET A 765 11.33 63.60 -22.98
C MET A 765 10.77 62.21 -23.27
N TYR A 766 11.07 61.21 -22.42
CA TYR A 766 10.48 59.88 -22.53
C TYR A 766 8.94 59.87 -22.40
N ARG A 767 8.36 60.75 -21.58
CA ARG A 767 6.90 60.92 -21.45
C ARG A 767 6.26 61.62 -22.66
N GLN A 768 7.05 62.35 -23.45
CA GLN A 768 6.57 63.13 -24.60
C GLN A 768 6.72 62.41 -25.95
N ASP A 769 7.75 61.57 -26.11
CA ASP A 769 8.01 60.82 -27.34
C ASP A 769 8.70 59.48 -27.02
N GLN A 770 7.93 58.39 -26.93
CA GLN A 770 8.47 57.05 -26.59
C GLN A 770 9.16 56.36 -27.78
N GLU A 771 8.71 56.62 -29.01
CA GLU A 771 9.23 55.94 -30.20
C GLU A 771 10.64 56.46 -30.54
N THR A 772 10.84 57.78 -30.61
CA THR A 772 12.15 58.35 -30.95
C THR A 772 13.20 58.08 -29.86
N PHE A 773 12.81 58.14 -28.57
CA PHE A 773 13.75 57.97 -27.46
C PHE A 773 14.27 56.54 -27.32
N SER A 774 13.43 55.54 -27.63
CA SER A 774 13.82 54.13 -27.55
C SER A 774 14.88 53.74 -28.60
N HIS A 775 14.88 54.37 -29.78
CA HIS A 775 15.90 54.19 -30.82
C HIS A 775 17.30 54.71 -30.44
N VAL A 776 17.41 55.66 -29.50
CA VAL A 776 18.70 56.22 -29.04
C VAL A 776 19.34 55.34 -27.94
N GLY A 777 18.65 54.29 -27.48
CA GLY A 777 19.15 53.34 -26.47
C GLY A 777 19.14 53.87 -25.02
N VAL A 778 18.78 55.14 -24.83
CA VAL A 778 18.58 55.82 -23.54
C VAL A 778 17.23 55.39 -22.97
N SER A 779 17.23 54.78 -21.80
CA SER A 779 16.02 54.41 -21.08
C SER A 779 16.03 55.08 -19.70
N PRO A 780 14.91 55.65 -19.22
CA PRO A 780 14.79 56.13 -17.84
C PRO A 780 15.25 55.11 -16.79
N VAL A 781 15.02 53.82 -17.03
CA VAL A 781 15.45 52.74 -16.13
C VAL A 781 16.97 52.57 -16.13
N LYS A 782 17.64 52.73 -17.28
CA LYS A 782 19.12 52.71 -17.35
C LYS A 782 19.72 53.95 -16.67
N ALA A 783 19.17 55.14 -16.94
CA ALA A 783 19.62 56.39 -16.33
C ALA A 783 19.46 56.39 -14.79
N LEU A 784 18.42 55.72 -14.27
CA LEU A 784 18.28 55.44 -12.83
C LEU A 784 19.33 54.44 -12.33
N ALA A 785 19.56 53.34 -13.05
CA ALA A 785 20.52 52.31 -12.68
C ALA A 785 21.98 52.83 -12.63
N GLU A 786 22.35 53.77 -13.50
CA GLU A 786 23.64 54.50 -13.48
C GLU A 786 23.87 55.28 -12.18
N HIS A 787 22.81 55.62 -11.45
CA HIS A 787 22.87 56.27 -10.13
C HIS A 787 22.55 55.31 -8.97
N GLY A 788 22.53 54.00 -9.22
CA GLY A 788 22.27 52.97 -8.20
C GLY A 788 20.80 52.84 -7.80
N ILE A 789 19.88 53.30 -8.65
CA ILE A 789 18.42 53.24 -8.44
C ILE A 789 17.87 52.20 -9.41
N THR A 790 17.32 51.12 -8.86
CA THR A 790 16.98 49.90 -9.61
C THR A 790 15.57 49.37 -9.33
N LEU A 791 14.90 49.90 -8.30
CA LEU A 791 13.65 49.35 -7.75
C LEU A 791 12.50 50.36 -7.79
N LEU A 792 12.78 51.66 -7.66
CA LEU A 792 11.82 52.72 -7.94
C LEU A 792 11.53 52.81 -9.45
N THR A 793 10.24 52.83 -9.80
CA THR A 793 9.83 53.12 -11.19
C THR A 793 10.19 54.57 -11.56
N PRO A 794 10.38 54.89 -12.85
CA PRO A 794 10.64 56.26 -13.30
C PRO A 794 9.60 57.29 -12.81
N GLU A 795 8.34 56.88 -12.65
CA GLU A 795 7.25 57.72 -12.12
C GLU A 795 7.41 58.00 -10.62
N LYS A 796 7.73 56.98 -9.81
CA LYS A 796 8.06 57.15 -8.39
C LYS A 796 9.32 58.01 -8.23
N ALA A 797 10.33 57.81 -9.07
CA ALA A 797 11.55 58.59 -9.05
C ALA A 797 11.33 60.07 -9.43
N ASP A 798 10.55 60.36 -10.48
CA ASP A 798 10.14 61.73 -10.83
C ASP A 798 9.39 62.39 -9.67
N THR A 799 8.46 61.66 -9.02
CA THR A 799 7.74 62.14 -7.83
C THR A 799 8.69 62.53 -6.69
N VAL A 800 9.68 61.69 -6.37
CA VAL A 800 10.69 61.98 -5.33
C VAL A 800 11.65 63.11 -5.74
N LEU A 801 11.91 63.30 -7.03
CA LEU A 801 12.69 64.45 -7.50
C LEU A 801 11.88 65.76 -7.42
N ASN A 802 10.55 65.71 -7.63
CA ASN A 802 9.67 66.87 -7.60
C ASN A 802 9.48 67.48 -6.19
N ILE A 803 9.67 66.71 -5.12
CA ILE A 803 9.57 67.20 -3.72
C ILE A 803 10.83 67.97 -3.22
N ARG A 804 11.86 68.15 -4.06
CA ARG A 804 13.04 68.97 -3.71
C ARG A 804 12.77 70.46 -3.95
N THR A 805 12.95 71.29 -2.93
CA THR A 805 12.59 72.73 -2.95
C THR A 805 13.32 73.59 -3.98
N LYS A 806 14.48 73.14 -4.50
CA LYS A 806 15.33 73.88 -5.46
C LYS A 806 15.34 73.29 -6.89
N MET A 807 14.28 72.56 -7.27
CA MET A 807 14.14 71.93 -8.60
C MET A 807 13.39 72.76 -9.66
N GLY A 808 13.05 74.02 -9.36
CA GLY A 808 12.53 74.96 -10.35
C GLY A 808 13.57 75.28 -11.43
N MET A 809 13.11 75.31 -12.69
CA MET A 809 13.84 75.96 -13.79
C MET A 809 13.97 77.46 -13.52
N ILE A 810 15.07 78.04 -13.99
CA ILE A 810 15.15 79.46 -14.34
C ILE A 810 14.60 79.59 -15.76
#